data_AF-A0A936U0Q2-F1
#
_entry.id   AF-A0A936U0Q2-F1
#
_cell.length_a   1.000
_cell.length_b   1.000
_cell.length_c   1.000
_cell.angle_alpha   90.00
_cell.angle_beta   90.00
_cell.angle_gamma   90.00
#
_symmetry.space_group_name_H-M   'P 1'
#
loop_
_entity.id
_entity.type
_entity.pdbx_description
1 polymer ?
#
loop_
_entity_poly.entity_id
_entity_poly.type
_entity_poly.pdbx_seq_one_letter_code
_entity_poly.pdbx_strand_id
1 'polypeptide(L)'
;MGLKESRQIGMIAIDPRNTNVVYVAAEGSVWGPGGDRGLFKTTDGGKTWNKVLNISENTGVNNVILDPRNPSVLYATSEQRRRHDFTKIGGGPESGIWKSTDAGATWEKLASGLPSGDVGGIGIAISPANPDILYAIIEAAGETGGFFRTTDRGASWSKMSGHTAQGQYYNEIYGDPGDKDKVYSVETFSQYTEDGGKTWKNVSTKNRHVDDHAMWIDPSNTNHYLIGGDGGIYETWDGGQDFHFKNNLPVTQFYRVNVDNSLPFYYVYGGTQDNSSMGGPSRNLSGLGVVNDEWFVTNGGDGFWTAVDPTDPNIVYAEAQYGNMVRYDRKSGEAIDIRPEPRKGEDTYKWYWDTPLFISKHSPTRLYVAANKVFRSDDRGNTWQVISEDLSTGTDRNTWPVMGKYWSADAVAKDVSTSQYGLIVSLEESPVKENLIYAGTDDGLIQVTGDAKTWSKAGKFPGVPEYTFVADILASQFDENVVFAAFDNIKRDDFRPYLLKSSDKGKTWVSIASNLPENGTVHCIVQDHVNPDLLFVGTEFGVYFSIDGGGQWTALKSGLPTISVRDMVIQKRENDLVLATFGRGFYIMEDYTPLRTVNKAIMESPAHLFGIKNALMFVETGGKYGQGSSYFAAKNPDFGATFSWWLKEVPQTLLEKRQDKEKELFKKEKGYRSRQKQSSGQRRMNYPLTWSSP
;
A
#
# COMPACT_ATOMS: atom_id res chain seq x y z
N MET A 1 -1.06 12.62 -16.41
CA MET A 1 -2.49 12.39 -16.69
C MET A 1 -3.32 13.66 -16.56
N GLY A 2 -3.18 14.47 -15.50
CA GLY A 2 -3.86 15.78 -15.39
C GLY A 2 -5.20 15.76 -14.65
N LEU A 3 -5.75 14.56 -14.38
CA LEU A 3 -6.94 14.32 -13.57
C LEU A 3 -6.53 14.09 -12.10
N LYS A 4 -6.02 15.14 -11.45
CA LYS A 4 -5.39 15.04 -10.11
C LYS A 4 -6.40 14.68 -9.01
N GLU A 5 -7.65 15.09 -9.17
CA GLU A 5 -8.70 14.87 -8.17
C GLU A 5 -9.51 13.60 -8.45
N SER A 6 -9.08 12.78 -9.42
CA SER A 6 -9.73 11.48 -9.69
C SER A 6 -9.40 10.49 -8.57
N ARG A 7 -8.17 10.52 -8.06
CA ARG A 7 -7.61 9.60 -7.06
C ARG A 7 -7.58 8.13 -7.50
N GLN A 8 -8.72 7.54 -7.83
CA GLN A 8 -8.86 6.21 -8.42
C GLN A 8 -9.14 6.32 -9.93
N ILE A 9 -8.45 5.48 -10.72
CA ILE A 9 -8.64 5.32 -12.16
C ILE A 9 -9.00 3.86 -12.38
N GLY A 10 -10.17 3.60 -12.97
CA GLY A 10 -10.60 2.24 -13.25
C GLY A 10 -9.96 1.70 -14.53
N MET A 11 -10.04 2.47 -15.63
CA MET A 11 -9.57 1.99 -16.94
C MET A 11 -9.04 3.12 -17.83
N ILE A 12 -8.02 2.80 -18.63
CA ILE A 12 -7.51 3.66 -19.71
C ILE A 12 -7.64 2.91 -21.02
N ALA A 13 -8.36 3.48 -21.98
CA ALA A 13 -8.53 2.91 -23.30
C ALA A 13 -7.99 3.84 -24.39
N ILE A 14 -7.17 3.31 -25.29
CA ILE A 14 -6.55 4.05 -26.39
C ILE A 14 -7.28 3.68 -27.69
N ASP A 15 -7.68 4.68 -28.47
CA ASP A 15 -8.28 4.41 -29.78
C ASP A 15 -7.22 3.81 -30.73
N PRO A 16 -7.42 2.60 -31.28
CA PRO A 16 -6.42 1.94 -32.11
C PRO A 16 -6.19 2.65 -33.45
N ARG A 17 -7.07 3.56 -33.86
CA ARG A 17 -6.94 4.36 -35.09
C ARG A 17 -6.07 5.60 -34.89
N ASN A 18 -5.97 6.11 -33.66
CA ASN A 18 -5.22 7.32 -33.33
C ASN A 18 -4.84 7.35 -31.84
N THR A 19 -3.55 7.15 -31.55
CA THR A 19 -3.03 7.11 -30.18
C THR A 19 -3.10 8.44 -29.42
N ASN A 20 -3.47 9.54 -30.08
CA ASN A 20 -3.78 10.80 -29.39
C ASN A 20 -5.20 10.83 -28.81
N VAL A 21 -6.06 9.88 -29.21
CA VAL A 21 -7.41 9.73 -28.66
C VAL A 21 -7.37 8.69 -27.55
N VAL A 22 -7.59 9.14 -26.32
CA VAL A 22 -7.56 8.29 -25.13
C VAL A 22 -8.80 8.58 -24.29
N TYR A 23 -9.38 7.52 -23.73
CA TYR A 23 -10.47 7.57 -22.78
C TYR A 23 -9.95 7.13 -21.40
N VAL A 24 -10.37 7.83 -20.35
CA VAL A 24 -10.03 7.52 -18.97
C VAL A 24 -11.32 7.40 -18.17
N ALA A 25 -11.62 6.18 -17.74
CA ALA A 25 -12.67 5.88 -16.79
C ALA A 25 -12.17 6.28 -15.39
N ALA A 26 -12.70 7.40 -14.91
CA ALA A 26 -12.32 8.01 -13.66
C ALA A 26 -13.43 7.77 -12.61
N GLU A 27 -13.10 6.99 -11.59
CA GLU A 27 -14.04 6.65 -10.53
C GLU A 27 -14.28 7.81 -9.56
N GLY A 28 -13.31 8.73 -9.46
CA GLY A 28 -13.29 9.75 -8.42
C GLY A 28 -12.86 9.18 -7.07
N SER A 29 -12.67 10.07 -6.09
CA SER A 29 -12.30 9.66 -4.74
C SER A 29 -13.35 8.71 -4.14
N VAL A 30 -12.94 7.49 -3.79
CA VAL A 30 -13.81 6.55 -3.05
C VAL A 30 -14.11 7.03 -1.63
N TRP A 31 -13.42 8.06 -1.14
CA TRP A 31 -13.56 8.63 0.20
C TRP A 31 -14.54 9.82 0.24
N GLY A 32 -14.69 10.53 -0.88
CA GLY A 32 -15.34 11.85 -0.98
C GLY A 32 -16.35 11.98 -2.12
N PRO A 33 -17.27 12.97 -2.09
CA PRO A 33 -18.06 13.33 -3.26
C PRO A 33 -17.22 14.21 -4.23
N GLY A 34 -17.62 14.27 -5.48
CA GLY A 34 -17.03 15.15 -6.49
C GLY A 34 -15.71 14.62 -7.04
N GLY A 35 -14.75 15.54 -7.22
CA GLY A 35 -13.46 15.30 -7.86
C GLY A 35 -13.54 15.14 -9.38
N ASP A 36 -12.46 14.64 -9.98
CA ASP A 36 -12.42 14.30 -11.41
C ASP A 36 -13.11 12.96 -11.63
N ARG A 37 -14.44 12.95 -11.52
CA ARG A 37 -15.29 11.75 -11.64
C ARG A 37 -16.03 11.72 -12.98
N GLY A 38 -16.10 10.54 -13.62
CA GLY A 38 -16.79 10.31 -14.89
C GLY A 38 -15.89 9.68 -15.96
N LEU A 39 -16.33 9.70 -17.23
CA LEU A 39 -15.49 9.29 -18.36
C LEU A 39 -14.90 10.53 -19.02
N PHE A 40 -13.57 10.57 -19.16
CA PHE A 40 -12.86 11.65 -19.83
C PHE A 40 -12.29 11.19 -21.16
N LYS A 41 -12.28 12.08 -22.16
CA LYS A 41 -11.70 11.88 -23.48
C LYS A 41 -10.70 12.98 -23.80
N THR A 42 -9.54 12.60 -24.29
CA THR A 42 -8.57 13.51 -24.93
C THR A 42 -8.49 13.21 -26.43
N THR A 43 -8.06 14.19 -27.23
CA THR A 43 -7.75 14.01 -28.65
C THR A 43 -6.37 14.57 -29.02
N ASP A 44 -5.61 15.05 -28.03
CA ASP A 44 -4.31 15.71 -28.18
C ASP A 44 -3.20 14.99 -27.38
N GLY A 45 -3.41 13.73 -27.03
CA GLY A 45 -2.46 12.90 -26.28
C GLY A 45 -2.43 13.21 -24.78
N GLY A 46 -3.52 13.74 -24.23
CA GLY A 46 -3.68 13.98 -22.79
C GLY A 46 -3.22 15.35 -22.32
N LYS A 47 -3.10 16.33 -23.23
CA LYS A 47 -2.85 17.74 -22.85
C LYS A 47 -4.13 18.40 -22.34
N THR A 48 -5.26 18.07 -22.97
CA THR A 48 -6.60 18.50 -22.54
C THR A 48 -7.56 17.32 -22.45
N TRP A 49 -8.53 17.41 -21.53
CA TRP A 49 -9.53 16.38 -21.27
C TRP A 49 -10.94 16.96 -21.29
N ASN A 50 -11.85 16.29 -21.99
CA ASN A 50 -13.28 16.58 -22.00
C ASN A 50 -14.02 15.50 -21.23
N LYS A 51 -14.88 15.87 -20.29
CA LYS A 51 -15.77 14.92 -19.62
C LYS A 51 -16.92 14.56 -20.58
N VAL A 52 -16.97 13.30 -21.01
CA VAL A 52 -17.91 12.79 -22.03
C VAL A 52 -19.03 11.93 -21.45
N LEU A 53 -18.90 11.45 -20.21
CA LEU A 53 -19.99 10.85 -19.44
C LEU A 53 -19.88 11.31 -17.99
N ASN A 54 -20.96 11.84 -17.44
CA ASN A 54 -21.05 12.31 -16.06
C ASN A 54 -22.33 11.76 -15.43
N ILE A 55 -22.22 11.12 -14.26
CA ILE A 55 -23.38 10.55 -13.56
C ILE A 55 -23.80 11.48 -12.41
N SER A 56 -22.99 11.55 -11.35
CA SER A 56 -23.22 12.42 -10.20
C SER A 56 -21.90 12.70 -9.47
N GLU A 57 -21.96 13.46 -8.37
CA GLU A 57 -20.81 13.63 -7.47
C GLU A 57 -20.43 12.34 -6.71
N ASN A 58 -21.33 11.35 -6.63
CA ASN A 58 -21.11 10.11 -5.89
C ASN A 58 -20.84 8.89 -6.79
N THR A 59 -20.89 9.06 -8.11
CA THR A 59 -20.87 7.94 -9.06
C THR A 59 -19.95 8.21 -10.24
N GLY A 60 -18.93 7.35 -10.35
CA GLY A 60 -17.87 7.44 -11.35
C GLY A 60 -18.01 6.40 -12.45
N VAL A 61 -17.06 6.39 -13.37
CA VAL A 61 -16.97 5.37 -14.43
C VAL A 61 -15.76 4.50 -14.13
N ASN A 62 -15.95 3.19 -14.01
CA ASN A 62 -14.89 2.23 -13.69
C ASN A 62 -14.36 1.49 -14.94
N ASN A 63 -15.20 1.22 -15.94
CA ASN A 63 -14.76 0.61 -17.21
C ASN A 63 -15.12 1.44 -18.44
N VAL A 64 -14.27 1.33 -19.47
CA VAL A 64 -14.57 1.80 -20.84
C VAL A 64 -13.93 0.87 -21.87
N ILE A 65 -14.75 0.20 -22.68
CA ILE A 65 -14.30 -0.71 -23.74
C ILE A 65 -14.79 -0.24 -25.11
N LEU A 66 -13.96 -0.43 -26.13
CA LEU A 66 -14.23 0.01 -27.51
C LEU A 66 -14.47 -1.22 -28.39
N ASP A 67 -15.47 -1.17 -29.27
CA ASP A 67 -15.68 -2.24 -30.26
C ASP A 67 -14.48 -2.28 -31.23
N PRO A 68 -13.76 -3.41 -31.34
CA PRO A 68 -12.54 -3.49 -32.14
C PRO A 68 -12.79 -3.30 -33.64
N ARG A 69 -14.04 -3.49 -34.11
CA ARG A 69 -14.43 -3.29 -35.51
C ARG A 69 -14.75 -1.84 -35.81
N ASN A 70 -15.26 -1.12 -34.82
CA ASN A 70 -15.59 0.30 -34.91
C ASN A 70 -15.39 0.98 -33.54
N PRO A 71 -14.22 1.57 -33.28
CA PRO A 71 -13.91 2.21 -32.00
C PRO A 71 -14.74 3.47 -31.67
N SER A 72 -15.68 3.86 -32.54
CA SER A 72 -16.72 4.85 -32.21
C SER A 72 -17.90 4.26 -31.43
N VAL A 73 -18.01 2.93 -31.35
CA VAL A 73 -18.95 2.25 -30.46
C VAL A 73 -18.23 1.94 -29.15
N LEU A 74 -18.74 2.46 -28.04
CA LEU A 74 -18.18 2.28 -26.71
C LEU A 74 -19.21 1.71 -25.76
N TYR A 75 -18.70 0.99 -24.77
CA TYR A 75 -19.46 0.58 -23.60
C TYR A 75 -18.72 1.08 -22.36
N ALA A 76 -19.45 1.61 -21.40
CA ALA A 76 -18.92 2.07 -20.13
C ALA A 76 -19.77 1.56 -18.98
N THR A 77 -19.18 1.40 -17.80
CA THR A 77 -19.91 1.05 -16.58
C THR A 77 -19.73 2.15 -15.55
N SER A 78 -20.83 2.53 -14.89
CA SER A 78 -20.79 3.42 -13.75
C SER A 78 -20.90 2.65 -12.44
N GLU A 79 -20.20 3.14 -11.42
CA GLU A 79 -20.18 2.55 -10.08
C GLU A 79 -20.41 3.63 -9.02
N GLN A 80 -21.52 3.49 -8.30
CA GLN A 80 -21.85 4.29 -7.13
C GLN A 80 -21.28 3.62 -5.88
N ARG A 81 -20.19 4.16 -5.34
CA ARG A 81 -19.55 3.59 -4.15
C ARG A 81 -19.00 4.66 -3.20
N ARG A 82 -18.94 4.30 -1.92
CA ARG A 82 -18.31 5.10 -0.86
C ARG A 82 -17.67 4.20 0.18
N ARG A 83 -16.49 4.55 0.64
CA ARG A 83 -15.78 3.86 1.72
C ARG A 83 -15.30 4.84 2.78
N HIS A 84 -15.27 4.37 4.02
CA HIS A 84 -14.59 4.96 5.17
C HIS A 84 -13.89 3.82 5.93
N ASP A 85 -13.13 4.10 7.00
CA ASP A 85 -12.51 3.05 7.83
C ASP A 85 -13.50 2.00 8.32
N PHE A 86 -14.67 2.48 8.75
CA PHE A 86 -15.67 1.67 9.46
C PHE A 86 -16.79 1.14 8.56
N THR A 87 -17.04 1.74 7.39
CA THR A 87 -18.19 1.39 6.55
C THR A 87 -17.85 1.45 5.07
N LYS A 88 -18.61 0.69 4.30
CA LYS A 88 -18.59 0.66 2.84
C LYS A 88 -20.02 0.58 2.33
N ILE A 89 -20.28 1.31 1.25
CA ILE A 89 -21.43 1.09 0.36
C ILE A 89 -20.87 0.74 -1.01
N GLY A 90 -21.10 -0.49 -1.47
CA GLY A 90 -20.52 -1.04 -2.70
C GLY A 90 -21.38 -0.87 -3.95
N GLY A 91 -22.54 -0.22 -3.85
CA GLY A 91 -23.45 -0.05 -4.98
C GLY A 91 -24.62 0.85 -4.68
N GLY A 92 -25.39 1.16 -5.72
CA GLY A 92 -26.55 2.04 -5.64
C GLY A 92 -27.27 2.20 -6.98
N PRO A 93 -28.34 3.00 -7.02
CA PRO A 93 -29.21 3.13 -8.20
C PRO A 93 -28.55 3.83 -9.40
N GLU A 94 -27.45 4.56 -9.17
CA GLU A 94 -26.74 5.30 -10.22
C GLU A 94 -25.71 4.44 -10.99
N SER A 95 -25.42 3.23 -10.49
CA SER A 95 -24.59 2.25 -11.20
C SER A 95 -25.33 1.72 -12.44
N GLY A 96 -24.57 1.22 -13.43
CA GLY A 96 -25.15 0.59 -14.62
C GLY A 96 -24.23 0.56 -15.84
N ILE A 97 -24.76 0.02 -16.94
CA ILE A 97 -24.04 -0.12 -18.22
C ILE A 97 -24.55 0.94 -19.20
N TRP A 98 -23.63 1.58 -19.92
CA TRP A 98 -23.88 2.66 -20.86
C TRP A 98 -23.30 2.30 -22.22
N LYS A 99 -23.98 2.72 -23.29
CA LYS A 99 -23.52 2.55 -24.67
C LYS A 99 -23.47 3.88 -25.41
N SER A 100 -22.42 4.07 -26.18
CA SER A 100 -22.29 5.15 -27.17
C SER A 100 -22.05 4.56 -28.55
N THR A 101 -22.55 5.22 -29.60
CA THR A 101 -22.29 4.86 -31.01
C THR A 101 -21.62 5.97 -31.81
N ASP A 102 -21.25 7.07 -31.14
CA ASP A 102 -20.72 8.31 -31.73
C ASP A 102 -19.43 8.79 -31.04
N ALA A 103 -18.60 7.84 -30.62
CA ALA A 103 -17.32 8.08 -29.98
C ALA A 103 -17.41 8.83 -28.63
N GLY A 104 -18.50 8.62 -27.89
CA GLY A 104 -18.76 9.17 -26.56
C GLY A 104 -19.45 10.53 -26.56
N ALA A 105 -19.98 11.00 -27.69
CA ALA A 105 -20.72 12.27 -27.74
C ALA A 105 -22.11 12.13 -27.10
N THR A 106 -22.78 10.98 -27.28
CA THR A 106 -24.05 10.64 -26.63
C THR A 106 -24.01 9.23 -26.03
N TRP A 107 -24.80 9.02 -24.98
CA TRP A 107 -24.85 7.78 -24.21
C TRP A 107 -26.29 7.36 -23.91
N GLU A 108 -26.54 6.06 -24.00
CA GLU A 108 -27.79 5.40 -23.62
C GLU A 108 -27.52 4.43 -22.46
N LYS A 109 -28.35 4.46 -21.41
CA LYS A 109 -28.29 3.47 -20.32
C LYS A 109 -28.96 2.18 -20.77
N LEU A 110 -28.25 1.06 -20.69
CA LEU A 110 -28.78 -0.27 -20.99
C LEU A 110 -29.49 -0.84 -19.75
N ALA A 111 -30.67 -1.42 -19.94
CA ALA A 111 -31.48 -1.96 -18.84
C ALA A 111 -32.20 -3.28 -19.16
N SER A 112 -32.44 -3.57 -20.45
CA SER A 112 -33.22 -4.75 -20.85
C SER A 112 -32.52 -6.06 -20.46
N GLY A 113 -33.15 -6.84 -19.58
CA GLY A 113 -32.62 -8.12 -19.09
C GLY A 113 -31.54 -8.02 -18.00
N LEU A 114 -31.25 -6.80 -17.51
CA LEU A 114 -30.34 -6.54 -16.39
C LEU A 114 -31.11 -6.36 -15.08
N PRO A 115 -30.44 -6.43 -13.91
CA PRO A 115 -31.08 -6.18 -12.61
C PRO A 115 -31.73 -4.79 -12.53
N SER A 116 -32.91 -4.69 -11.92
CA SER A 116 -33.66 -3.43 -11.77
C SER A 116 -33.43 -2.73 -10.42
N GLY A 117 -32.80 -3.40 -9.45
CA GLY A 117 -32.44 -2.85 -8.14
C GLY A 117 -31.07 -2.17 -8.11
N ASP A 118 -30.60 -1.84 -6.91
CA ASP A 118 -29.26 -1.28 -6.71
C ASP A 118 -28.19 -2.28 -7.15
N VAL A 119 -27.26 -1.83 -7.98
CA VAL A 119 -26.13 -2.62 -8.48
C VAL A 119 -24.80 -1.99 -8.03
N GLY A 120 -23.81 -2.85 -7.79
CA GLY A 120 -22.45 -2.49 -7.40
C GLY A 120 -21.49 -2.47 -8.57
N GLY A 121 -20.25 -2.86 -8.31
CA GLY A 121 -19.21 -2.96 -9.33
C GLY A 121 -19.63 -3.91 -10.47
N ILE A 122 -19.33 -3.51 -11.70
CA ILE A 122 -19.65 -4.26 -12.92
C ILE A 122 -18.37 -4.51 -13.70
N GLY A 123 -18.09 -5.78 -13.99
CA GLY A 123 -17.11 -6.17 -15.01
C GLY A 123 -17.77 -6.30 -16.37
N ILE A 124 -17.12 -5.84 -17.43
CA ILE A 124 -17.65 -5.90 -18.79
C ILE A 124 -16.56 -6.24 -19.81
N ALA A 125 -16.87 -7.12 -20.76
CA ALA A 125 -15.97 -7.46 -21.86
C ALA A 125 -16.74 -7.69 -23.16
N ILE A 126 -16.08 -7.34 -24.28
CA ILE A 126 -16.50 -7.76 -25.63
C ILE A 126 -15.77 -9.06 -25.95
N SER A 127 -16.49 -10.06 -26.47
CA SER A 127 -15.87 -11.30 -26.91
C SER A 127 -14.90 -11.04 -28.06
N PRO A 128 -13.60 -11.38 -27.93
CA PRO A 128 -12.66 -11.23 -29.04
C PRO A 128 -12.98 -12.20 -30.19
N ALA A 129 -13.53 -13.38 -29.88
CA ALA A 129 -13.97 -14.37 -30.86
C ALA A 129 -15.20 -13.92 -31.67
N ASN A 130 -16.11 -13.14 -31.08
CA ASN A 130 -17.26 -12.55 -31.79
C ASN A 130 -17.74 -11.24 -31.13
N PRO A 131 -17.37 -10.07 -31.69
CA PRO A 131 -17.70 -8.78 -31.06
C PRO A 131 -19.18 -8.38 -31.06
N ASP A 132 -20.11 -9.22 -31.55
CA ASP A 132 -21.55 -9.03 -31.29
C ASP A 132 -21.98 -9.48 -29.89
N ILE A 133 -21.12 -10.24 -29.23
CA ILE A 133 -21.33 -10.78 -27.89
C ILE A 133 -20.58 -9.94 -26.87
N LEU A 134 -21.31 -9.53 -25.81
CA LEU A 134 -20.71 -8.96 -24.62
C LEU A 134 -21.09 -9.80 -23.41
N TYR A 135 -20.20 -9.76 -22.42
CA TYR A 135 -20.38 -10.37 -21.12
C TYR A 135 -20.38 -9.29 -20.06
N ALA A 136 -21.13 -9.51 -18.98
CA ALA A 136 -21.07 -8.67 -17.79
C ALA A 136 -21.15 -9.53 -16.54
N ILE A 137 -20.34 -9.23 -15.53
CA ILE A 137 -20.46 -9.78 -14.18
C ILE A 137 -20.89 -8.65 -13.25
N ILE A 138 -21.98 -8.82 -12.52
CA ILE A 138 -22.67 -7.73 -11.82
C ILE A 138 -22.89 -8.10 -10.36
N GLU A 139 -22.25 -7.36 -9.45
CA GLU A 139 -22.61 -7.35 -8.03
C GLU A 139 -23.93 -6.55 -7.86
N ALA A 140 -24.88 -7.04 -7.06
CA ALA A 140 -26.15 -6.34 -6.84
C ALA A 140 -26.77 -6.71 -5.49
N ALA A 141 -27.80 -5.96 -5.09
CA ALA A 141 -28.54 -6.25 -3.88
C ALA A 141 -29.30 -7.59 -3.98
N GLY A 142 -29.28 -8.37 -2.90
CA GLY A 142 -29.88 -9.70 -2.84
C GLY A 142 -29.28 -10.67 -3.88
N GLU A 143 -30.11 -11.55 -4.44
CA GLU A 143 -29.68 -12.58 -5.42
C GLU A 143 -29.81 -12.12 -6.88
N THR A 144 -29.98 -10.81 -7.10
CA THR A 144 -30.26 -10.26 -8.43
C THR A 144 -29.01 -10.14 -9.31
N GLY A 145 -27.83 -10.11 -8.71
CA GLY A 145 -26.53 -10.11 -9.39
C GLY A 145 -26.26 -11.41 -10.15
N GLY A 146 -25.18 -11.47 -10.91
CA GLY A 146 -24.78 -12.66 -11.65
C GLY A 146 -23.91 -12.39 -12.86
N PHE A 147 -23.73 -13.43 -13.67
CA PHE A 147 -23.11 -13.34 -14.98
C PHE A 147 -24.18 -13.23 -16.08
N PHE A 148 -24.02 -12.24 -16.94
CA PHE A 148 -24.95 -11.88 -17.99
C PHE A 148 -24.27 -11.90 -19.35
N ARG A 149 -25.03 -12.23 -20.38
CA ARG A 149 -24.58 -12.26 -21.77
C ARG A 149 -25.60 -11.59 -22.68
N THR A 150 -25.11 -10.88 -23.67
CA THR A 150 -25.88 -10.37 -24.82
C THR A 150 -25.30 -10.95 -26.11
N THR A 151 -26.15 -11.11 -27.13
CA THR A 151 -25.74 -11.50 -28.49
C THR A 151 -26.12 -10.46 -29.54
N ASP A 152 -26.68 -9.32 -29.09
CA ASP A 152 -27.21 -8.23 -29.90
C ASP A 152 -26.55 -6.90 -29.54
N ARG A 153 -25.26 -6.95 -29.15
CA ARG A 153 -24.45 -5.77 -28.86
C ARG A 153 -25.01 -4.91 -27.71
N GLY A 154 -25.61 -5.55 -26.72
CA GLY A 154 -26.13 -4.94 -25.49
C GLY A 154 -27.58 -4.45 -25.56
N ALA A 155 -28.32 -4.73 -26.64
CA ALA A 155 -29.72 -4.33 -26.73
C ALA A 155 -30.62 -5.14 -25.78
N SER A 156 -30.32 -6.42 -25.58
CA SER A 156 -30.93 -7.27 -24.56
C SER A 156 -29.92 -8.22 -23.92
N TRP A 157 -30.08 -8.45 -22.62
CA TRP A 157 -29.21 -9.31 -21.81
C TRP A 157 -29.98 -10.53 -21.29
N SER A 158 -29.26 -11.62 -21.07
CA SER A 158 -29.75 -12.83 -20.40
C SER A 158 -28.83 -13.17 -19.23
N LYS A 159 -29.42 -13.43 -18.06
CA LYS A 159 -28.68 -13.98 -16.91
C LYS A 159 -28.35 -15.44 -17.19
N MET A 160 -27.06 -15.77 -17.18
CA MET A 160 -26.56 -17.11 -17.48
C MET A 160 -26.41 -17.95 -16.22
N SER A 161 -25.99 -17.33 -15.12
CA SER A 161 -25.86 -17.94 -13.79
C SER A 161 -25.85 -16.88 -12.69
N GLY A 162 -25.90 -17.33 -11.43
CA GLY A 162 -25.74 -16.47 -10.25
C GLY A 162 -24.28 -16.19 -9.87
N HIS A 163 -23.30 -16.57 -10.69
CA HIS A 163 -21.88 -16.35 -10.41
C HIS A 163 -21.55 -14.85 -10.41
N THR A 164 -20.89 -14.39 -9.34
CA THR A 164 -20.46 -13.00 -9.13
C THR A 164 -19.14 -12.99 -8.39
N ALA A 165 -18.33 -11.95 -8.60
CA ALA A 165 -17.16 -11.64 -7.80
C ALA A 165 -17.34 -10.31 -7.04
N GLN A 166 -16.37 -9.96 -6.19
CA GLN A 166 -16.45 -8.73 -5.39
C GLN A 166 -16.19 -7.48 -6.25
N GLY A 167 -17.19 -6.60 -6.36
CA GLY A 167 -17.14 -5.43 -7.24
C GLY A 167 -15.94 -4.50 -7.05
N GLN A 168 -15.45 -4.41 -5.82
CA GLN A 168 -14.37 -3.50 -5.46
C GLN A 168 -12.95 -4.01 -5.78
N TYR A 169 -12.77 -5.32 -5.93
CA TYR A 169 -11.45 -5.97 -6.03
C TYR A 169 -11.28 -6.83 -7.30
N TYR A 170 -12.35 -7.52 -7.72
CA TYR A 170 -12.26 -8.77 -8.50
C TYR A 170 -13.33 -8.90 -9.62
N ASN A 171 -13.98 -7.82 -10.04
CA ASN A 171 -15.01 -7.89 -11.09
C ASN A 171 -14.41 -7.68 -12.49
N GLU A 172 -13.33 -8.37 -12.84
CA GLU A 172 -12.79 -8.38 -14.21
C GLU A 172 -13.04 -9.70 -14.92
N ILE A 173 -13.42 -9.62 -16.19
CA ILE A 173 -13.71 -10.79 -17.03
C ILE A 173 -12.98 -10.72 -18.36
N TYR A 174 -12.51 -11.87 -18.83
CA TYR A 174 -11.68 -11.99 -20.03
C TYR A 174 -12.24 -13.08 -20.95
N GLY A 175 -12.69 -12.69 -22.14
CA GLY A 175 -13.14 -13.65 -23.15
C GLY A 175 -11.97 -14.35 -23.83
N ASP A 176 -12.10 -15.65 -24.06
CA ASP A 176 -11.13 -16.40 -24.85
C ASP A 176 -11.14 -15.90 -26.32
N PRO A 177 -9.98 -15.70 -26.96
CA PRO A 177 -9.91 -15.15 -28.31
C PRO A 177 -10.31 -16.14 -29.41
N GLY A 178 -10.34 -17.45 -29.12
CA GLY A 178 -10.76 -18.49 -30.05
C GLY A 178 -12.17 -19.03 -29.78
N ASP A 179 -12.70 -18.88 -28.57
CA ASP A 179 -13.99 -19.45 -28.16
C ASP A 179 -14.90 -18.42 -27.45
N LYS A 180 -16.02 -18.09 -28.09
CA LYS A 180 -17.04 -17.16 -27.57
C LYS A 180 -17.83 -17.69 -26.37
N ASP A 181 -17.73 -18.97 -26.03
CA ASP A 181 -18.39 -19.55 -24.87
C ASP A 181 -17.42 -19.75 -23.69
N LYS A 182 -16.12 -19.50 -23.91
CA LYS A 182 -15.10 -19.54 -22.87
C LYS A 182 -14.76 -18.15 -22.34
N VAL A 183 -14.94 -17.96 -21.04
CA VAL A 183 -14.72 -16.67 -20.36
C VAL A 183 -14.07 -16.95 -19.01
N TYR A 184 -13.08 -16.14 -18.65
CA TYR A 184 -12.42 -16.15 -17.35
C TYR A 184 -13.01 -15.04 -16.47
N SER A 185 -13.26 -15.35 -15.20
CA SER A 185 -13.56 -14.43 -14.11
C SER A 185 -12.32 -14.37 -13.23
N VAL A 186 -11.73 -13.20 -13.09
CA VAL A 186 -10.48 -12.98 -12.37
C VAL A 186 -10.81 -12.48 -10.97
N GLU A 187 -10.57 -13.31 -9.96
CA GLU A 187 -11.03 -13.07 -8.58
C GLU A 187 -10.13 -13.79 -7.55
N THR A 188 -10.52 -13.77 -6.26
CA THR A 188 -9.81 -14.52 -5.20
C THR A 188 -9.51 -15.94 -5.66
N PHE A 189 -10.52 -16.71 -6.07
CA PHE A 189 -10.32 -17.98 -6.76
C PHE A 189 -10.80 -17.85 -8.19
N SER A 190 -9.95 -17.30 -9.07
CA SER A 190 -10.23 -17.17 -10.50
C SER A 190 -10.94 -18.38 -11.08
N GLN A 191 -12.01 -18.15 -11.83
CA GLN A 191 -12.83 -19.18 -12.45
C GLN A 191 -12.88 -19.00 -13.97
N TYR A 192 -13.29 -20.05 -14.67
CA TYR A 192 -13.62 -19.98 -16.07
C TYR A 192 -14.86 -20.80 -16.39
N THR A 193 -15.56 -20.38 -17.44
CA THR A 193 -16.68 -21.09 -18.06
C THR A 193 -16.28 -21.56 -19.45
N GLU A 194 -16.95 -22.59 -19.97
CA GLU A 194 -16.83 -23.08 -21.36
C GLU A 194 -18.21 -23.23 -22.02
N ASP A 195 -19.28 -22.78 -21.36
CA ASP A 195 -20.67 -22.91 -21.82
C ASP A 195 -21.41 -21.56 -21.85
N GLY A 196 -20.64 -20.48 -21.97
CA GLY A 196 -21.13 -19.10 -22.04
C GLY A 196 -21.61 -18.56 -20.70
N GLY A 197 -21.09 -19.07 -19.58
CA GLY A 197 -21.33 -18.56 -18.23
C GLY A 197 -22.44 -19.28 -17.46
N LYS A 198 -22.86 -20.48 -17.88
CA LYS A 198 -23.87 -21.28 -17.17
C LYS A 198 -23.23 -22.08 -16.04
N THR A 199 -22.03 -22.62 -16.28
CA THR A 199 -21.23 -23.33 -15.27
C THR A 199 -19.81 -22.78 -15.21
N TRP A 200 -19.20 -22.85 -14.01
CA TRP A 200 -17.88 -22.29 -13.71
C TRP A 200 -16.98 -23.33 -13.05
N LYS A 201 -15.69 -23.28 -13.38
CA LYS A 201 -14.63 -24.14 -12.85
C LYS A 201 -13.48 -23.26 -12.38
N ASN A 202 -12.78 -23.65 -11.32
CA ASN A 202 -11.61 -22.91 -10.87
C ASN A 202 -10.47 -23.01 -11.89
N VAL A 203 -9.80 -21.89 -12.12
CA VAL A 203 -8.42 -21.86 -12.61
C VAL A 203 -7.53 -22.47 -11.52
N SER A 204 -6.55 -23.27 -11.91
CA SER A 204 -5.65 -23.91 -10.97
C SER A 204 -4.87 -22.89 -10.14
N THR A 205 -4.76 -23.16 -8.84
CA THR A 205 -3.93 -22.42 -7.87
C THR A 205 -2.70 -23.23 -7.44
N LYS A 206 -2.39 -24.32 -8.15
CA LYS A 206 -1.24 -25.17 -7.84
C LYS A 206 0.05 -24.34 -7.87
N ASN A 207 0.73 -24.25 -6.72
CA ASN A 207 1.97 -23.48 -6.51
C ASN A 207 1.88 -22.01 -6.91
N ARG A 208 0.69 -21.41 -6.77
CA ARG A 208 0.40 -20.05 -7.18
C ARG A 208 -0.47 -19.35 -6.12
N HIS A 209 -0.25 -18.05 -5.93
CA HIS A 209 -1.10 -17.22 -5.10
C HIS A 209 -2.50 -17.01 -5.72
N VAL A 210 -3.49 -16.79 -4.87
CA VAL A 210 -4.87 -16.41 -5.20
C VAL A 210 -4.96 -14.89 -5.44
N ASP A 211 -6.17 -14.32 -5.46
CA ASP A 211 -6.41 -12.87 -5.54
C ASP A 211 -5.83 -12.24 -6.81
N ASP A 212 -6.40 -12.69 -7.92
CA ASP A 212 -6.00 -12.26 -9.24
C ASP A 212 -6.70 -10.95 -9.63
N HIS A 213 -5.97 -10.11 -10.37
CA HIS A 213 -6.43 -8.78 -10.80
C HIS A 213 -6.24 -8.52 -12.29
N ALA A 214 -5.43 -9.32 -12.98
CA ALA A 214 -5.15 -9.10 -14.39
C ALA A 214 -4.89 -10.41 -15.12
N MET A 215 -5.30 -10.48 -16.39
CA MET A 215 -5.03 -11.62 -17.25
C MET A 215 -4.67 -11.17 -18.67
N TRP A 216 -3.78 -11.92 -19.31
CA TRP A 216 -3.52 -11.81 -20.75
C TRP A 216 -3.51 -13.20 -21.37
N ILE A 217 -4.29 -13.39 -22.43
CA ILE A 217 -4.42 -14.65 -23.15
C ILE A 217 -3.77 -14.50 -24.53
N ASP A 218 -2.88 -15.43 -24.89
CA ASP A 218 -2.26 -15.43 -26.21
C ASP A 218 -3.31 -15.76 -27.29
N PRO A 219 -3.58 -14.86 -28.25
CA PRO A 219 -4.60 -15.07 -29.27
C PRO A 219 -4.25 -16.19 -30.27
N SER A 220 -2.99 -16.62 -30.32
CA SER A 220 -2.53 -17.72 -31.19
C SER A 220 -2.48 -19.07 -30.48
N ASN A 221 -2.52 -19.08 -29.14
CA ASN A 221 -2.47 -20.29 -28.33
C ASN A 221 -3.11 -20.02 -26.95
N THR A 222 -4.39 -20.35 -26.77
CA THR A 222 -5.11 -20.00 -25.54
C THR A 222 -4.76 -20.84 -24.32
N ASN A 223 -3.88 -21.84 -24.47
CA ASN A 223 -3.21 -22.51 -23.36
C ASN A 223 -2.02 -21.71 -22.81
N HIS A 224 -1.54 -20.72 -23.57
CA HIS A 224 -0.53 -19.76 -23.13
C HIS A 224 -1.21 -18.50 -22.60
N TYR A 225 -1.10 -18.25 -21.30
CA TYR A 225 -1.61 -17.04 -20.68
C TYR A 225 -0.75 -16.60 -19.49
N LEU A 226 -0.84 -15.30 -19.20
CA LEU A 226 -0.30 -14.70 -17.99
C LEU A 226 -1.46 -14.32 -17.07
N ILE A 227 -1.28 -14.54 -15.78
CA ILE A 227 -2.21 -14.12 -14.73
C ILE A 227 -1.42 -13.42 -13.63
N GLY A 228 -1.92 -12.26 -13.19
CA GLY A 228 -1.28 -11.44 -12.17
C GLY A 228 -2.24 -11.17 -11.02
N GLY A 229 -1.72 -11.29 -9.81
CA GLY A 229 -2.47 -11.09 -8.55
C GLY A 229 -1.56 -10.59 -7.43
N ASP A 230 -2.04 -10.64 -6.20
CA ASP A 230 -1.33 -10.10 -5.03
C ASP A 230 0.03 -10.78 -4.78
N GLY A 231 0.16 -12.07 -5.12
CA GLY A 231 1.43 -12.79 -5.07
C GLY A 231 2.38 -12.55 -6.25
N GLY A 232 2.02 -11.73 -7.24
CA GLY A 232 2.84 -11.40 -8.41
C GLY A 232 2.33 -12.02 -9.73
N ILE A 233 3.24 -12.27 -10.68
CA ILE A 233 2.89 -12.67 -12.05
C ILE A 233 3.26 -14.14 -12.30
N TYR A 234 2.31 -14.87 -12.89
CA TYR A 234 2.44 -16.29 -13.24
C TYR A 234 2.15 -16.48 -14.73
N GLU A 235 2.96 -17.30 -15.40
CA GLU A 235 2.83 -17.62 -16.83
C GLU A 235 2.66 -19.12 -17.02
N THR A 236 1.72 -19.55 -17.85
CA THR A 236 1.51 -20.96 -18.18
C THR A 236 1.49 -21.16 -19.69
N TRP A 237 1.86 -22.35 -20.16
CA TRP A 237 1.81 -22.76 -21.57
C TRP A 237 0.91 -23.99 -21.81
N ASP A 238 0.30 -24.51 -20.75
CA ASP A 238 -0.46 -25.76 -20.73
C ASP A 238 -1.87 -25.60 -20.17
N GLY A 239 -2.39 -24.36 -20.18
CA GLY A 239 -3.73 -24.05 -19.71
C GLY A 239 -3.85 -23.91 -18.19
N GLY A 240 -2.74 -23.76 -17.47
CA GLY A 240 -2.71 -23.58 -16.02
C GLY A 240 -2.46 -24.88 -15.24
N GLN A 241 -1.92 -25.92 -15.88
CA GLN A 241 -1.51 -27.12 -15.14
C GLN A 241 -0.23 -26.83 -14.34
N ASP A 242 0.71 -26.11 -14.95
CA ASP A 242 1.92 -25.60 -14.31
C ASP A 242 2.14 -24.11 -14.63
N PHE A 243 2.80 -23.42 -13.70
CA PHE A 243 3.06 -21.98 -13.76
C PHE A 243 4.54 -21.65 -13.56
N HIS A 244 5.02 -20.68 -14.34
CA HIS A 244 6.31 -20.04 -14.18
C HIS A 244 6.13 -18.69 -13.46
N PHE A 245 6.48 -18.65 -12.18
CA PHE A 245 6.41 -17.44 -11.35
C PHE A 245 7.54 -16.44 -11.65
N LYS A 246 7.21 -15.14 -11.73
CA LYS A 246 8.17 -14.05 -11.94
C LYS A 246 8.67 -13.48 -10.60
N ASN A 247 9.59 -14.20 -9.98
CA ASN A 247 10.14 -13.90 -8.65
C ASN A 247 11.17 -12.76 -8.57
N ASN A 248 11.32 -11.94 -9.63
CA ASN A 248 12.28 -10.84 -9.68
C ASN A 248 11.68 -9.43 -9.68
N LEU A 249 10.44 -9.33 -9.20
CA LEU A 249 9.73 -8.06 -9.05
C LEU A 249 9.75 -7.65 -7.57
N PRO A 250 10.46 -6.58 -7.19
CA PRO A 250 10.46 -6.06 -5.82
C PRO A 250 9.20 -5.23 -5.57
N VAL A 251 8.04 -5.90 -5.51
CA VAL A 251 6.70 -5.28 -5.44
C VAL A 251 5.97 -5.57 -4.14
N THR A 252 6.62 -6.21 -3.16
CA THR A 252 6.04 -6.52 -1.86
C THR A 252 5.55 -5.26 -1.14
N GLN A 253 4.36 -5.36 -0.56
CA GLN A 253 3.69 -4.29 0.18
C GLN A 253 3.82 -4.55 1.67
N PHE A 254 4.69 -3.80 2.36
CA PHE A 254 4.86 -3.91 3.81
C PHE A 254 4.01 -2.88 4.54
N TYR A 255 3.27 -3.34 5.55
CA TYR A 255 2.52 -2.49 6.48
C TYR A 255 3.38 -1.94 7.60
N ARG A 256 4.23 -2.80 8.16
CA ARG A 256 5.03 -2.53 9.37
C ARG A 256 6.47 -2.96 9.19
N VAL A 257 7.37 -2.39 9.98
CA VAL A 257 8.79 -2.78 10.01
C VAL A 257 9.35 -2.86 11.43
N ASN A 258 10.16 -3.89 11.68
CA ASN A 258 10.98 -4.00 12.89
C ASN A 258 12.38 -4.54 12.55
N VAL A 259 13.32 -4.42 13.48
CA VAL A 259 14.71 -4.86 13.33
C VAL A 259 15.21 -5.54 14.60
N ASP A 260 16.14 -6.49 14.45
CA ASP A 260 16.82 -7.11 15.59
C ASP A 260 18.21 -6.53 15.85
N ASN A 261 18.91 -7.13 16.83
CA ASN A 261 20.29 -6.78 17.19
C ASN A 261 21.30 -7.88 16.81
N SER A 262 20.96 -8.79 15.91
CA SER A 262 21.84 -9.89 15.48
C SER A 262 23.19 -9.35 14.97
N LEU A 263 24.24 -10.16 15.13
CA LEU A 263 25.61 -9.88 14.69
C LEU A 263 26.08 -10.98 13.71
N PRO A 264 26.95 -10.64 12.73
CA PRO A 264 27.48 -9.31 12.45
C PRO A 264 26.49 -8.39 11.72
N PHE A 265 25.41 -8.94 11.18
CA PHE A 265 24.36 -8.22 10.46
C PHE A 265 23.01 -8.46 11.13
N TYR A 266 22.23 -7.39 11.28
CA TYR A 266 20.89 -7.48 11.85
C TYR A 266 19.88 -7.97 10.81
N TYR A 267 18.72 -8.44 11.27
CA TYR A 267 17.59 -8.83 10.44
C TYR A 267 16.51 -7.75 10.45
N VAL A 268 15.79 -7.65 9.34
CA VAL A 268 14.61 -6.81 9.14
C VAL A 268 13.40 -7.72 9.10
N TYR A 269 12.33 -7.31 9.75
CA TYR A 269 11.07 -8.03 9.85
C TYR A 269 9.93 -7.10 9.45
N GLY A 270 8.86 -7.68 8.92
CA GLY A 270 7.62 -6.93 8.73
C GLY A 270 6.51 -7.79 8.17
N GLY A 271 5.31 -7.24 8.30
CA GLY A 271 4.08 -7.80 7.82
C GLY A 271 3.71 -7.30 6.43
N THR A 272 3.21 -8.18 5.56
CA THR A 272 2.85 -7.86 4.19
C THR A 272 1.36 -8.05 3.88
N GLN A 273 0.84 -7.32 2.89
CA GLN A 273 -0.48 -7.59 2.31
C GLN A 273 -0.50 -8.98 1.65
N ASP A 274 -1.45 -9.82 2.03
CA ASP A 274 -1.74 -11.18 1.55
C ASP A 274 -0.58 -12.20 1.53
N ASN A 275 0.63 -11.81 1.94
CA ASN A 275 1.83 -12.58 1.70
C ASN A 275 2.67 -12.82 2.95
N SER A 276 2.01 -13.00 4.10
CA SER A 276 2.58 -13.38 5.40
C SER A 276 3.36 -12.27 6.13
N SER A 277 3.62 -12.52 7.42
CA SER A 277 4.69 -11.85 8.18
C SER A 277 6.00 -12.59 7.94
N MET A 278 7.09 -11.85 7.73
CA MET A 278 8.38 -12.41 7.34
C MET A 278 9.58 -11.66 7.89
N GLY A 279 10.73 -12.31 7.90
CA GLY A 279 12.01 -11.72 8.28
C GLY A 279 13.16 -12.18 7.37
N GLY A 280 14.19 -11.35 7.25
CA GLY A 280 15.37 -11.63 6.44
C GLY A 280 16.57 -10.74 6.80
N PRO A 281 17.78 -11.08 6.35
CA PRO A 281 18.98 -10.33 6.72
C PRO A 281 19.00 -8.95 6.04
N SER A 282 19.47 -7.93 6.75
CA SER A 282 19.74 -6.59 6.17
C SER A 282 20.86 -6.62 5.13
N ARG A 283 21.82 -7.55 5.29
CA ARG A 283 22.92 -7.83 4.37
C ARG A 283 23.50 -9.22 4.65
N ASN A 284 24.26 -9.76 3.70
CA ASN A 284 24.99 -11.01 3.86
C ASN A 284 26.46 -10.88 3.41
N LEU A 285 27.21 -11.99 3.40
CA LEU A 285 28.61 -12.00 2.94
C LEU A 285 28.75 -12.08 1.41
N SER A 286 27.69 -12.41 0.70
CA SER A 286 27.72 -12.65 -0.75
C SER A 286 27.78 -11.34 -1.51
N GLY A 287 28.78 -11.16 -2.37
CA GLY A 287 28.85 -9.99 -3.27
C GLY A 287 27.69 -9.88 -4.26
N LEU A 288 26.81 -10.90 -4.36
CA LEU A 288 25.55 -10.84 -5.10
C LEU A 288 24.48 -9.99 -4.38
N GLY A 289 24.50 -9.96 -3.05
CA GLY A 289 23.43 -9.40 -2.23
C GLY A 289 22.50 -10.44 -1.62
N VAL A 290 21.44 -9.96 -0.97
CA VAL A 290 20.42 -10.75 -0.27
C VAL A 290 19.42 -11.31 -1.27
N VAL A 291 19.21 -12.62 -1.26
CA VAL A 291 18.29 -13.32 -2.17
C VAL A 291 16.96 -13.66 -1.48
N ASN A 292 15.92 -13.94 -2.26
CA ASN A 292 14.59 -14.28 -1.72
C ASN A 292 14.62 -15.48 -0.77
N ASP A 293 15.44 -16.50 -1.05
CA ASP A 293 15.52 -17.73 -0.25
C ASP A 293 16.09 -17.52 1.17
N GLU A 294 16.68 -16.34 1.45
CA GLU A 294 17.16 -15.99 2.80
C GLU A 294 16.05 -15.42 3.70
N TRP A 295 14.87 -15.16 3.14
CA TRP A 295 13.70 -14.71 3.89
C TRP A 295 12.86 -15.90 4.36
N PHE A 296 12.33 -15.79 5.57
CA PHE A 296 11.50 -16.81 6.20
C PHE A 296 10.19 -16.23 6.72
N VAL A 297 9.14 -17.06 6.69
CA VAL A 297 7.81 -16.70 7.20
C VAL A 297 7.77 -16.93 8.71
N THR A 298 7.26 -15.93 9.43
CA THR A 298 7.05 -15.98 10.89
C THR A 298 5.59 -16.20 11.28
N ASN A 299 4.64 -15.77 10.43
CA ASN A 299 3.21 -16.01 10.59
C ASN A 299 2.49 -15.90 9.23
N GLY A 300 1.42 -16.65 9.01
CA GLY A 300 0.65 -16.64 7.74
C GLY A 300 -0.35 -15.48 7.63
N GLY A 301 -1.18 -15.48 6.58
CA GLY A 301 -2.21 -14.45 6.34
C GLY A 301 -1.62 -13.14 5.81
N ASP A 302 -2.33 -12.03 6.04
CA ASP A 302 -1.73 -10.70 5.92
C ASP A 302 -0.91 -10.52 7.18
N GLY A 303 0.36 -10.14 7.01
CA GLY A 303 1.21 -9.83 8.14
C GLY A 303 1.09 -8.37 8.56
N PHE A 304 1.27 -8.10 9.87
CA PHE A 304 1.39 -6.72 10.36
C PHE A 304 2.53 -6.53 11.38
N TRP A 305 2.20 -6.22 12.63
CA TRP A 305 3.18 -5.89 13.67
C TRP A 305 4.12 -7.06 13.92
N THR A 306 5.40 -6.72 14.05
CA THR A 306 6.45 -7.67 14.43
C THR A 306 7.29 -7.07 15.54
N ALA A 307 7.83 -7.92 16.41
CA ALA A 307 8.79 -7.53 17.44
C ALA A 307 9.77 -8.66 17.69
N VAL A 308 11.01 -8.35 18.06
CA VAL A 308 12.04 -9.35 18.33
C VAL A 308 12.60 -9.13 19.73
N ASP A 309 12.70 -10.20 20.53
CA ASP A 309 13.28 -10.12 21.87
C ASP A 309 14.72 -9.57 21.78
N PRO A 310 15.03 -8.43 22.43
CA PRO A 310 16.34 -7.79 22.30
C PRO A 310 17.47 -8.61 22.94
N THR A 311 17.13 -9.62 23.75
CA THR A 311 18.09 -10.50 24.43
C THR A 311 18.23 -11.87 23.78
N ASP A 312 17.25 -12.31 22.98
CA ASP A 312 17.30 -13.55 22.21
C ASP A 312 16.64 -13.36 20.83
N PRO A 313 17.43 -13.20 19.75
CA PRO A 313 16.89 -12.95 18.42
C PRO A 313 16.16 -14.16 17.81
N ASN A 314 16.10 -15.31 18.51
CA ASN A 314 15.26 -16.42 18.07
C ASN A 314 13.81 -16.26 18.49
N ILE A 315 13.51 -15.43 19.50
CA ILE A 315 12.14 -15.17 19.92
C ILE A 315 11.59 -13.98 19.12
N VAL A 316 10.74 -14.31 18.15
CA VAL A 316 10.08 -13.34 17.28
C VAL A 316 8.58 -13.35 17.57
N TYR A 317 7.98 -12.18 17.68
CA TYR A 317 6.54 -12.00 17.74
C TYR A 317 6.05 -11.49 16.40
N ALA A 318 4.99 -12.08 15.88
CA ALA A 318 4.42 -11.71 14.61
C ALA A 318 2.90 -11.73 14.68
N GLU A 319 2.26 -10.71 14.13
CA GLU A 319 0.82 -10.58 14.06
C GLU A 319 0.32 -10.80 12.62
N ALA A 320 -0.89 -11.33 12.52
CA ALA A 320 -1.69 -11.45 11.33
C ALA A 320 -3.13 -10.99 11.62
N GLN A 321 -3.95 -10.82 10.58
CA GLN A 321 -5.23 -10.10 10.64
C GLN A 321 -6.00 -10.32 11.95
N TYR A 322 -6.55 -9.23 12.51
CA TYR A 322 -7.44 -9.29 13.67
C TYR A 322 -6.76 -9.81 14.94
N GLY A 323 -5.47 -9.51 15.14
CA GLY A 323 -4.75 -9.90 16.34
C GLY A 323 -4.38 -11.38 16.39
N ASN A 324 -4.38 -12.09 15.26
CA ASN A 324 -3.91 -13.48 15.18
C ASN A 324 -2.38 -13.49 15.31
N MET A 325 -1.92 -13.44 16.55
CA MET A 325 -0.52 -13.23 16.91
C MET A 325 0.15 -14.50 17.43
N VAL A 326 1.42 -14.67 17.06
CA VAL A 326 2.23 -15.82 17.45
C VAL A 326 3.55 -15.38 18.08
N ARG A 327 4.07 -16.22 18.99
CA ARG A 327 5.48 -16.27 19.33
C ARG A 327 6.15 -17.36 18.50
N TYR A 328 7.00 -16.94 17.57
CA TYR A 328 7.78 -17.76 16.66
C TYR A 328 9.20 -17.96 17.19
N ASP A 329 9.65 -19.22 17.25
CA ASP A 329 11.05 -19.56 17.53
C ASP A 329 11.81 -19.79 16.22
N ARG A 330 12.70 -18.86 15.86
CA ARG A 330 13.49 -18.91 14.63
C ARG A 330 14.40 -20.14 14.55
N LYS A 331 14.77 -20.73 15.69
CA LYS A 331 15.69 -21.87 15.72
C LYS A 331 14.99 -23.17 15.30
N SER A 332 13.78 -23.41 15.80
CA SER A 332 12.99 -24.61 15.50
C SER A 332 11.99 -24.42 14.36
N GLY A 333 11.57 -23.17 14.11
CA GLY A 333 10.44 -22.83 13.25
C GLY A 333 9.07 -23.01 13.91
N GLU A 334 9.00 -23.31 15.21
CA GLU A 334 7.73 -23.47 15.93
C GLU A 334 7.06 -22.12 16.17
N ALA A 335 5.72 -22.08 16.01
CA ALA A 335 4.89 -20.93 16.30
C ALA A 335 3.84 -21.31 17.35
N ILE A 336 3.67 -20.46 18.38
CA ILE A 336 2.68 -20.64 19.45
C ILE A 336 1.73 -19.45 19.39
N ASP A 337 0.43 -19.70 19.32
CA ASP A 337 -0.60 -18.66 19.45
C ASP A 337 -0.51 -18.03 20.85
N ILE A 338 -0.47 -16.69 20.88
CA ILE A 338 -0.40 -15.91 22.11
C ILE A 338 -1.50 -14.86 22.19
N ARG A 339 -2.58 -14.97 21.40
CA ARG A 339 -3.63 -13.95 21.38
C ARG A 339 -4.38 -13.93 22.73
N PRO A 340 -4.61 -12.74 23.34
CA PRO A 340 -5.43 -12.64 24.54
C PRO A 340 -6.85 -13.20 24.37
N GLU A 341 -7.29 -14.03 25.31
CA GLU A 341 -8.65 -14.56 25.36
C GLU A 341 -9.56 -13.73 26.28
N PRO A 342 -10.88 -13.66 25.99
CA PRO A 342 -11.85 -13.01 26.86
C PRO A 342 -11.90 -13.59 28.27
N ARG A 343 -12.10 -12.72 29.27
CA ARG A 343 -12.37 -13.17 30.64
C ARG A 343 -13.69 -13.94 30.70
N LYS A 344 -13.83 -14.84 31.68
CA LYS A 344 -15.06 -15.61 31.88
C LYS A 344 -16.27 -14.68 32.02
N GLY A 345 -17.23 -14.80 31.10
CA GLY A 345 -18.47 -14.02 31.10
C GLY A 345 -18.38 -12.67 30.37
N GLU A 346 -17.25 -12.35 29.74
CA GLU A 346 -17.15 -11.24 28.78
C GLU A 346 -17.48 -11.73 27.37
N ASP A 347 -18.03 -10.85 26.54
CA ASP A 347 -18.10 -11.05 25.09
C ASP A 347 -16.69 -11.06 24.48
N THR A 348 -16.57 -11.54 23.25
CA THR A 348 -15.30 -11.50 22.53
C THR A 348 -14.81 -10.06 22.32
N TYR A 349 -13.50 -9.87 22.33
CA TYR A 349 -12.89 -8.56 22.06
C TYR A 349 -13.02 -8.19 20.58
N LYS A 350 -13.05 -6.89 20.31
CA LYS A 350 -13.06 -6.34 18.96
C LYS A 350 -11.64 -6.03 18.53
N TRP A 351 -11.17 -6.65 17.46
CA TRP A 351 -9.77 -6.55 17.02
C TRP A 351 -9.63 -5.73 15.76
N TYR A 352 -8.58 -4.92 15.70
CA TYR A 352 -8.23 -4.18 14.50
C TYR A 352 -7.53 -5.10 13.51
N TRP A 353 -7.64 -4.80 12.21
CA TRP A 353 -7.05 -5.61 11.15
C TRP A 353 -5.53 -5.67 11.30
N ASP A 354 -4.89 -4.54 11.62
CA ASP A 354 -3.46 -4.35 11.90
C ASP A 354 -3.24 -4.08 13.40
N THR A 355 -3.47 -5.09 14.25
CA THR A 355 -3.53 -4.88 15.71
C THR A 355 -2.14 -4.56 16.30
N PRO A 356 -2.02 -3.50 17.13
CA PRO A 356 -0.74 -3.16 17.77
C PRO A 356 -0.19 -4.29 18.65
N LEU A 357 1.12 -4.57 18.49
CA LEU A 357 1.89 -5.55 19.27
C LEU A 357 3.33 -5.09 19.41
N PHE A 358 3.82 -4.92 20.64
CA PHE A 358 5.24 -4.61 20.88
C PHE A 358 5.76 -5.15 22.21
N ILE A 359 7.09 -5.22 22.30
CA ILE A 359 7.82 -5.56 23.53
C ILE A 359 8.10 -4.28 24.33
N SER A 360 7.85 -4.33 25.63
CA SER A 360 8.12 -3.22 26.56
C SER A 360 9.55 -2.71 26.42
N LYS A 361 9.71 -1.39 26.55
CA LYS A 361 11.05 -0.77 26.57
C LYS A 361 11.80 -1.02 27.89
N HIS A 362 11.10 -1.51 28.91
CA HIS A 362 11.63 -1.71 30.28
C HIS A 362 11.80 -3.19 30.64
N SER A 363 11.21 -4.11 29.89
CA SER A 363 11.38 -5.55 30.12
C SER A 363 11.29 -6.35 28.81
N PRO A 364 12.30 -7.20 28.49
CA PRO A 364 12.28 -8.02 27.28
C PRO A 364 11.22 -9.13 27.31
N THR A 365 10.67 -9.47 28.48
CA THR A 365 9.62 -10.49 28.60
C THR A 365 8.22 -9.92 28.57
N ARG A 366 8.07 -8.59 28.60
CA ARG A 366 6.77 -7.94 28.67
C ARG A 366 6.27 -7.55 27.29
N LEU A 367 5.02 -7.91 27.00
CA LEU A 367 4.32 -7.54 25.77
C LEU A 367 3.13 -6.65 26.08
N TYR A 368 2.85 -5.75 25.15
CA TYR A 368 1.62 -4.98 25.09
C TYR A 368 0.91 -5.22 23.77
N VAL A 369 -0.39 -5.45 23.83
CA VAL A 369 -1.26 -5.59 22.66
C VAL A 369 -2.59 -4.89 22.88
N ALA A 370 -3.31 -4.58 21.81
CA ALA A 370 -4.60 -3.90 21.92
C ALA A 370 -5.68 -4.45 20.99
N ALA A 371 -6.90 -4.44 21.53
CA ALA A 371 -8.17 -4.64 20.85
C ALA A 371 -9.01 -3.37 21.07
N ASN A 372 -10.27 -3.47 21.49
CA ASN A 372 -10.95 -2.34 22.14
C ASN A 372 -10.44 -2.06 23.57
N LYS A 373 -9.68 -3.01 24.15
CA LYS A 373 -9.00 -2.90 25.46
C LYS A 373 -7.49 -3.11 25.30
N VAL A 374 -6.70 -2.69 26.29
CA VAL A 374 -5.25 -2.90 26.34
C VAL A 374 -4.92 -4.10 27.21
N PHE A 375 -3.99 -4.93 26.74
CA PHE A 375 -3.51 -6.12 27.43
C PHE A 375 -2.01 -6.03 27.69
N ARG A 376 -1.59 -6.61 28.81
CA ARG A 376 -0.18 -6.77 29.18
C ARG A 376 0.11 -8.24 29.49
N SER A 377 1.19 -8.76 28.95
CA SER A 377 1.81 -10.01 29.39
C SER A 377 3.18 -9.70 29.98
N ASP A 378 3.55 -10.34 31.08
CA ASP A 378 4.90 -10.23 31.68
C ASP A 378 5.78 -11.46 31.38
N ASP A 379 5.23 -12.45 30.68
CA ASP A 379 5.78 -13.79 30.49
C ASP A 379 5.77 -14.21 29.00
N ARG A 380 6.10 -13.27 28.11
CA ARG A 380 6.25 -13.50 26.67
C ARG A 380 4.98 -13.98 25.97
N GLY A 381 3.80 -13.57 26.45
CA GLY A 381 2.51 -13.92 25.87
C GLY A 381 1.92 -15.24 26.36
N ASN A 382 2.49 -15.88 27.40
CA ASN A 382 1.91 -17.10 27.96
C ASN A 382 0.63 -16.79 28.76
N THR A 383 0.59 -15.66 29.45
CA THR A 383 -0.58 -15.16 30.18
C THR A 383 -0.80 -13.67 29.95
N TRP A 384 -2.06 -13.24 30.02
CA TRP A 384 -2.47 -11.85 29.75
C TRP A 384 -3.28 -11.25 30.88
N GLN A 385 -3.00 -9.98 31.17
CA GLN A 385 -3.76 -9.12 32.06
C GLN A 385 -4.46 -8.04 31.24
N VAL A 386 -5.76 -7.86 31.46
CA VAL A 386 -6.51 -6.72 30.92
C VAL A 386 -6.20 -5.49 31.80
N ILE A 387 -5.60 -4.45 31.22
CA ILE A 387 -5.15 -3.25 31.95
C ILE A 387 -5.96 -1.98 31.62
N SER A 388 -6.99 -2.11 30.78
CA SER A 388 -7.96 -1.06 30.52
C SER A 388 -9.36 -1.65 30.30
N GLU A 389 -10.40 -0.86 30.49
CA GLU A 389 -11.70 -1.13 29.88
C GLU A 389 -11.73 -0.59 28.43
N ASP A 390 -12.90 -0.58 27.79
CA ASP A 390 -13.03 -0.07 26.42
C ASP A 390 -12.60 1.41 26.35
N LEU A 391 -11.59 1.69 25.52
CA LEU A 391 -10.99 3.03 25.42
C LEU A 391 -11.60 3.89 24.31
N SER A 392 -12.53 3.34 23.52
CA SER A 392 -13.18 4.02 22.40
C SER A 392 -14.25 5.04 22.84
N THR A 393 -14.84 5.73 21.87
CA THR A 393 -15.99 6.62 22.06
C THR A 393 -17.29 5.86 22.31
N GLY A 394 -17.36 4.57 21.96
CA GLY A 394 -18.61 3.80 21.95
C GLY A 394 -19.60 4.22 20.85
N THR A 395 -19.16 4.99 19.85
CA THR A 395 -20.02 5.47 18.76
C THR A 395 -20.41 4.33 17.84
N ASP A 396 -21.71 4.18 17.58
CA ASP A 396 -22.20 3.25 16.57
C ASP A 396 -21.99 3.84 15.17
N ARG A 397 -21.17 3.15 14.36
CA ARG A 397 -20.85 3.52 12.98
C ARG A 397 -22.07 3.68 12.08
N ASN A 398 -23.18 3.01 12.38
CA ASN A 398 -24.40 3.05 11.58
C ASN A 398 -25.24 4.32 11.82
N THR A 399 -24.84 5.17 12.77
CA THR A 399 -25.50 6.45 13.05
C THR A 399 -25.02 7.59 12.14
N TRP A 400 -24.08 7.32 11.24
CA TRP A 400 -23.60 8.31 10.27
C TRP A 400 -24.16 8.09 8.87
N PRO A 401 -24.70 9.14 8.22
CA PRO A 401 -25.16 9.03 6.85
C PRO A 401 -23.96 8.90 5.91
N VAL A 402 -24.10 8.04 4.90
CA VAL A 402 -23.13 7.85 3.83
C VAL A 402 -23.79 8.30 2.53
N MET A 403 -23.15 9.23 1.81
CA MET A 403 -23.75 9.89 0.64
C MET A 403 -25.09 10.58 0.96
N GLY A 404 -25.17 11.24 2.13
CA GLY A 404 -26.34 12.03 2.54
C GLY A 404 -27.57 11.24 3.00
N LYS A 405 -27.47 9.90 3.14
CA LYS A 405 -28.57 9.06 3.63
C LYS A 405 -28.09 7.88 4.48
N TYR A 406 -29.03 7.25 5.18
CA TYR A 406 -28.82 5.96 5.84
C TYR A 406 -29.12 4.82 4.87
N TRP A 407 -28.32 3.76 4.91
CA TRP A 407 -28.42 2.60 4.03
C TRP A 407 -28.96 1.39 4.79
N SER A 408 -29.77 0.57 4.12
CA SER A 408 -30.25 -0.71 4.67
C SER A 408 -29.09 -1.66 4.95
N ALA A 409 -29.28 -2.61 5.85
CA ALA A 409 -28.38 -3.75 6.01
C ALA A 409 -28.23 -4.55 4.69
N ASP A 410 -29.25 -4.53 3.84
CA ASP A 410 -29.27 -5.22 2.54
C ASP A 410 -28.62 -4.41 1.40
N ALA A 411 -28.03 -3.25 1.69
CA ALA A 411 -27.33 -2.46 0.69
C ALA A 411 -26.13 -3.25 0.11
N VAL A 412 -25.83 -3.02 -1.16
CA VAL A 412 -24.82 -3.77 -1.90
C VAL A 412 -23.49 -3.75 -1.17
N ALA A 413 -23.04 -4.94 -0.75
CA ALA A 413 -21.79 -5.18 -0.03
C ALA A 413 -21.55 -4.23 1.17
N LYS A 414 -22.61 -3.90 1.92
CA LYS A 414 -22.50 -3.01 3.08
C LYS A 414 -21.54 -3.58 4.12
N ASP A 415 -20.55 -2.77 4.49
CA ASP A 415 -19.51 -3.08 5.49
C ASP A 415 -18.68 -4.35 5.20
N VAL A 416 -18.72 -4.87 3.98
CA VAL A 416 -17.87 -6.00 3.56
C VAL A 416 -16.45 -5.48 3.35
N SER A 417 -15.46 -6.21 3.88
CA SER A 417 -14.03 -5.86 3.83
C SER A 417 -13.70 -4.51 4.48
N THR A 418 -14.38 -4.18 5.58
CA THR A 418 -14.03 -3.05 6.46
C THR A 418 -13.72 -3.54 7.86
N SER A 419 -12.92 -2.77 8.60
CA SER A 419 -12.66 -3.06 10.01
C SER A 419 -13.92 -2.80 10.85
N GLN A 420 -13.97 -3.40 12.04
CA GLN A 420 -14.89 -2.93 13.09
C GLN A 420 -14.51 -1.49 13.50
N TYR A 421 -15.37 -0.84 14.30
CA TYR A 421 -15.17 0.54 14.72
C TYR A 421 -15.09 0.69 16.24
N GLY A 422 -14.33 1.68 16.71
CA GLY A 422 -14.07 1.91 18.12
C GLY A 422 -13.04 0.89 18.63
N LEU A 423 -11.86 0.91 18.03
CA LEU A 423 -10.74 0.02 18.26
C LEU A 423 -9.49 0.84 18.57
N ILE A 424 -8.57 0.28 19.36
CA ILE A 424 -7.24 0.84 19.55
C ILE A 424 -6.38 0.40 18.36
N VAL A 425 -5.80 1.36 17.65
CA VAL A 425 -5.08 1.17 16.38
C VAL A 425 -3.62 1.64 16.45
N SER A 426 -3.26 2.38 17.49
CA SER A 426 -1.88 2.72 17.83
C SER A 426 -1.67 2.58 19.33
N LEU A 427 -0.51 2.06 19.73
CA LEU A 427 -0.16 1.82 21.14
C LEU A 427 1.34 2.01 21.31
N GLU A 428 1.75 2.75 22.34
CA GLU A 428 3.17 3.01 22.63
C GLU A 428 3.42 3.09 24.13
N GLU A 429 4.55 2.51 24.58
CA GLU A 429 5.07 2.68 25.94
C GLU A 429 6.25 3.64 25.93
N SER A 430 6.24 4.62 26.83
CA SER A 430 7.35 5.56 26.98
C SER A 430 8.66 4.84 27.31
N PRO A 431 9.73 5.05 26.55
CA PRO A 431 11.04 4.47 26.85
C PRO A 431 11.71 5.09 28.09
N VAL A 432 11.24 6.24 28.57
CA VAL A 432 11.82 6.94 29.72
C VAL A 432 11.04 6.74 31.02
N LYS A 433 9.81 6.21 30.94
CA LYS A 433 8.98 5.93 32.11
C LYS A 433 8.16 4.65 31.95
N GLU A 434 8.46 3.66 32.78
CA GLU A 434 7.69 2.42 32.84
C GLU A 434 6.22 2.69 33.20
N ASN A 435 5.30 1.97 32.53
CA ASN A 435 3.85 2.11 32.68
C ASN A 435 3.26 3.46 32.22
N LEU A 436 4.05 4.36 31.61
CA LEU A 436 3.51 5.48 30.84
C LEU A 436 3.16 4.99 29.44
N ILE A 437 1.87 4.78 29.19
CA ILE A 437 1.37 4.16 27.96
C ILE A 437 0.35 5.09 27.31
N TYR A 438 0.41 5.16 25.98
CA TYR A 438 -0.49 5.90 25.13
C TYR A 438 -1.23 4.94 24.20
N ALA A 439 -2.54 5.11 24.07
CA ALA A 439 -3.39 4.33 23.16
C ALA A 439 -4.19 5.28 22.26
N GLY A 440 -4.08 5.12 20.95
CA GLY A 440 -4.81 5.87 19.93
C GLY A 440 -5.88 5.00 19.27
N THR A 441 -7.04 5.59 18.99
CA THR A 441 -8.20 4.86 18.45
C THR A 441 -8.56 5.26 17.01
N ASP A 442 -9.22 4.36 16.30
CA ASP A 442 -9.79 4.64 14.96
C ASP A 442 -10.91 5.69 14.99
N ASP A 443 -11.46 5.95 16.18
CA ASP A 443 -12.48 6.96 16.45
C ASP A 443 -11.96 8.26 17.07
N GLY A 444 -10.64 8.49 16.99
CA GLY A 444 -10.02 9.79 17.21
C GLY A 444 -9.76 10.17 18.65
N LEU A 445 -9.56 9.20 19.54
CA LEU A 445 -9.15 9.41 20.93
C LEU A 445 -7.67 9.06 21.12
N ILE A 446 -7.02 9.81 22.02
CA ILE A 446 -5.76 9.41 22.64
C ILE A 446 -6.01 9.24 24.13
N GLN A 447 -5.67 8.07 24.66
CA GLN A 447 -5.82 7.71 26.07
C GLN A 447 -4.44 7.49 26.69
N VAL A 448 -4.22 8.03 27.89
CA VAL A 448 -2.91 8.03 28.55
C VAL A 448 -3.03 7.50 29.97
N THR A 449 -2.16 6.56 30.32
CA THR A 449 -1.99 6.06 31.69
C THR A 449 -0.54 6.25 32.14
N GLY A 450 -0.32 6.49 33.44
CA GLY A 450 1.03 6.51 34.04
C GLY A 450 1.28 5.38 35.03
N ASP A 451 0.28 4.51 35.23
CA ASP A 451 0.29 3.43 36.23
C ASP A 451 -0.29 2.10 35.69
N ALA A 452 -0.62 2.05 34.39
CA ALA A 452 -1.30 0.95 33.72
C ALA A 452 -2.63 0.53 34.38
N LYS A 453 -3.32 1.47 35.03
CA LYS A 453 -4.60 1.21 35.73
C LYS A 453 -5.61 2.32 35.47
N THR A 454 -5.18 3.57 35.62
CA THR A 454 -6.01 4.76 35.44
C THR A 454 -5.68 5.42 34.12
N TRP A 455 -6.72 5.67 33.32
CA TRP A 455 -6.59 6.21 31.96
C TRP A 455 -7.23 7.59 31.89
N SER A 456 -6.54 8.51 31.25
CA SER A 456 -6.99 9.88 30.99
C SER A 456 -7.19 10.08 29.50
N LYS A 457 -8.32 10.70 29.13
CA LYS A 457 -8.78 10.82 27.74
C LYS A 457 -8.52 12.21 27.17
N ALA A 458 -7.96 12.26 25.97
CA ALA A 458 -7.96 13.41 25.07
C ALA A 458 -8.73 13.05 23.79
N GLY A 459 -9.65 13.92 23.35
CA GLY A 459 -10.50 13.68 22.17
C GLY A 459 -10.70 14.90 21.28
N LYS A 460 -9.93 15.97 21.50
CA LYS A 460 -9.95 17.18 20.68
C LYS A 460 -8.52 17.65 20.51
N PHE A 461 -8.16 17.91 19.26
CA PHE A 461 -6.80 18.28 18.89
C PHE A 461 -6.82 19.48 17.94
N PRO A 462 -5.89 20.45 18.07
CA PRO A 462 -5.90 21.64 17.22
C PRO A 462 -5.81 21.31 15.73
N GLY A 463 -6.82 21.73 14.97
CA GLY A 463 -6.88 21.57 13.51
C GLY A 463 -7.26 20.18 13.02
N VAL A 464 -7.31 19.16 13.88
CA VAL A 464 -7.67 17.79 13.52
C VAL A 464 -9.19 17.61 13.60
N PRO A 465 -9.86 17.13 12.53
CA PRO A 465 -11.28 16.82 12.59
C PRO A 465 -11.62 15.76 13.65
N GLU A 466 -12.83 15.85 14.22
CA GLU A 466 -13.29 14.81 15.15
C GLU A 466 -13.39 13.44 14.44
N TYR A 467 -13.11 12.36 15.18
CA TYR A 467 -13.11 10.99 14.67
C TYR A 467 -12.08 10.71 13.56
N THR A 468 -10.97 11.43 13.57
CA THR A 468 -9.83 11.15 12.67
C THR A 468 -9.01 9.99 13.23
N PHE A 469 -8.61 9.06 12.36
CA PHE A 469 -7.83 7.87 12.73
C PHE A 469 -6.47 8.27 13.34
N VAL A 470 -6.15 7.78 14.54
CA VAL A 470 -4.84 8.04 15.19
C VAL A 470 -3.80 7.07 14.63
N ALA A 471 -3.17 7.47 13.52
CA ALA A 471 -2.28 6.63 12.73
C ALA A 471 -1.06 6.13 13.50
N ASP A 472 -0.43 7.01 14.28
CA ASP A 472 0.77 6.67 15.04
C ASP A 472 0.93 7.54 16.29
N ILE A 473 1.53 6.98 17.33
CA ILE A 473 1.87 7.67 18.56
C ILE A 473 3.31 7.32 18.92
N LEU A 474 4.13 8.34 19.17
CA LEU A 474 5.52 8.18 19.55
C LEU A 474 5.80 8.93 20.86
N ALA A 475 6.10 8.17 21.91
CA ALA A 475 6.63 8.75 23.14
C ALA A 475 8.11 9.13 22.95
N SER A 476 8.50 10.30 23.47
CA SER A 476 9.88 10.78 23.35
C SER A 476 10.87 9.82 24.02
N GLN A 477 12.02 9.63 23.36
CA GLN A 477 13.14 8.86 23.89
C GLN A 477 13.89 9.59 25.01
N PHE A 478 13.57 10.86 25.27
CA PHE A 478 14.36 11.74 26.13
C PHE A 478 13.58 12.39 27.28
N ASP A 479 12.26 12.57 27.13
CA ASP A 479 11.45 13.34 28.09
C ASP A 479 10.09 12.69 28.29
N GLU A 480 9.75 12.36 29.54
CA GLU A 480 8.48 11.71 29.89
C GLU A 480 7.26 12.59 29.61
N ASN A 481 7.43 13.88 29.37
CA ASN A 481 6.35 14.80 29.04
C ASN A 481 6.08 14.94 27.54
N VAL A 482 7.03 14.54 26.70
CA VAL A 482 6.93 14.76 25.25
C VAL A 482 6.38 13.53 24.56
N VAL A 483 5.32 13.72 23.77
CA VAL A 483 4.71 12.69 22.93
C VAL A 483 4.28 13.32 21.60
N PHE A 484 4.40 12.58 20.52
CA PHE A 484 3.98 12.97 19.18
C PHE A 484 2.82 12.09 18.74
N ALA A 485 1.95 12.62 17.88
CA ALA A 485 0.85 11.87 17.29
C ALA A 485 0.62 12.29 15.83
N ALA A 486 0.49 11.30 14.96
CA ALA A 486 0.05 11.45 13.58
C ALA A 486 -1.43 11.06 13.46
N PHE A 487 -2.19 11.79 12.65
CA PHE A 487 -3.59 11.50 12.37
C PHE A 487 -3.82 11.36 10.87
N ASP A 488 -4.53 10.31 10.47
CA ASP A 488 -4.88 10.02 9.07
C ASP A 488 -6.38 10.27 8.84
N ASN A 489 -6.70 11.19 7.94
CA ASN A 489 -8.08 11.50 7.57
C ASN A 489 -8.38 11.21 6.08
N ILE A 490 -7.51 10.47 5.40
CA ILE A 490 -7.59 10.23 3.95
C ILE A 490 -8.90 9.55 3.57
N LYS A 491 -9.37 8.62 4.41
CA LYS A 491 -10.61 7.87 4.19
C LYS A 491 -11.87 8.69 4.49
N ARG A 492 -11.72 9.98 4.81
CA ARG A 492 -12.78 11.00 4.83
C ARG A 492 -12.58 12.09 3.78
N ASP A 493 -11.73 11.83 2.78
CA ASP A 493 -11.38 12.75 1.68
C ASP A 493 -10.63 14.01 2.14
N ASP A 494 -9.86 13.90 3.22
CA ASP A 494 -9.00 14.96 3.74
C ASP A 494 -7.55 14.47 3.77
N PHE A 495 -6.73 14.99 2.86
CA PHE A 495 -5.36 14.53 2.58
C PHE A 495 -4.29 15.35 3.31
N ARG A 496 -4.71 16.23 4.23
CA ARG A 496 -3.81 17.13 4.97
C ARG A 496 -2.93 16.36 5.96
N PRO A 497 -1.66 16.76 6.12
CA PRO A 497 -0.79 16.18 7.12
C PRO A 497 -1.15 16.71 8.51
N TYR A 498 -1.66 15.83 9.38
CA TYR A 498 -1.86 16.13 10.80
C TYR A 498 -0.77 15.47 11.64
N LEU A 499 0.16 16.30 12.11
CA LEU A 499 1.23 15.88 13.00
C LEU A 499 1.34 16.84 14.17
N LEU A 500 1.17 16.30 15.37
CA LEU A 500 1.07 17.09 16.60
C LEU A 500 2.10 16.63 17.63
N LYS A 501 2.53 17.57 18.47
CA LYS A 501 3.41 17.36 19.61
C LYS A 501 2.71 17.83 20.88
N SER A 502 2.82 17.06 21.95
CA SER A 502 2.52 17.46 23.32
C SER A 502 3.81 17.55 24.12
N SER A 503 3.82 18.42 25.13
CA SER A 503 4.93 18.58 26.09
C SER A 503 4.44 18.49 27.54
N ASP A 504 3.27 17.88 27.75
CA ASP A 504 2.63 17.71 29.05
C ASP A 504 1.88 16.36 29.18
N LYS A 505 2.40 15.32 28.51
CA LYS A 505 1.88 13.95 28.49
C LYS A 505 0.53 13.81 27.78
N GLY A 506 0.33 14.57 26.71
CA GLY A 506 -0.85 14.49 25.86
C GLY A 506 -2.05 15.31 26.35
N LYS A 507 -1.87 16.22 27.32
CA LYS A 507 -2.96 17.09 27.81
C LYS A 507 -3.21 18.26 26.87
N THR A 508 -2.15 18.86 26.35
CA THR A 508 -2.20 19.91 25.33
C THR A 508 -1.30 19.54 24.15
N TRP A 509 -1.70 20.01 22.96
CA TRP A 509 -1.06 19.66 21.70
C TRP A 509 -0.83 20.90 20.85
N VAL A 510 0.24 20.89 20.06
CA VAL A 510 0.56 21.89 19.04
C VAL A 510 0.89 21.18 17.73
N SER A 511 0.46 21.77 16.61
CA SER A 511 0.83 21.23 15.30
C SER A 511 2.32 21.48 15.03
N ILE A 512 2.99 20.45 14.53
CA ILE A 512 4.37 20.48 14.02
C ILE A 512 4.41 20.05 12.55
N ALA A 513 3.27 20.05 11.85
CA ALA A 513 3.22 19.72 10.42
C ALA A 513 3.97 20.76 9.55
N SER A 514 3.99 22.02 9.99
CA SER A 514 4.76 23.12 9.38
C SER A 514 4.62 23.18 7.85
N ASN A 515 5.70 22.91 7.11
CA ASN A 515 5.79 22.96 5.65
C ASN A 515 5.61 21.59 4.97
N LEU A 516 5.10 20.57 5.66
CA LEU A 516 4.71 19.32 5.01
C LEU A 516 3.66 19.60 3.92
N PRO A 517 3.68 18.89 2.78
CA PRO A 517 2.73 19.14 1.69
C PRO A 517 1.27 18.92 2.13
N GLU A 518 0.37 19.83 1.75
CA GLU A 518 -1.07 19.73 2.07
C GLU A 518 -1.76 18.46 1.54
N ASN A 519 -1.17 17.78 0.56
CA ASN A 519 -1.62 16.49 0.02
C ASN A 519 -0.52 15.46 0.26
N GLY A 520 -0.46 14.93 1.48
CA GLY A 520 0.69 14.15 1.95
C GLY A 520 0.52 13.66 3.37
N THR A 521 -0.60 12.98 3.65
CA THR A 521 -0.91 12.39 4.96
C THR A 521 0.30 11.67 5.57
N VAL A 522 0.48 11.85 6.89
CA VAL A 522 1.55 11.23 7.67
C VAL A 522 1.05 9.89 8.21
N HIS A 523 1.81 8.83 7.95
CA HIS A 523 1.49 7.47 8.41
C HIS A 523 2.24 7.09 9.69
N CYS A 524 3.50 7.53 9.82
CA CYS A 524 4.34 7.20 10.96
C CYS A 524 5.34 8.31 11.28
N ILE A 525 5.83 8.32 12.53
CA ILE A 525 6.88 9.21 13.02
C ILE A 525 7.93 8.44 13.83
N VAL A 526 9.21 8.74 13.63
CA VAL A 526 10.31 8.25 14.49
C VAL A 526 11.21 9.39 14.93
N GLN A 527 11.71 9.30 16.16
CA GLN A 527 12.66 10.26 16.75
C GLN A 527 14.04 9.62 16.81
N ASP A 528 15.07 10.38 16.43
CA ASP A 528 16.46 9.94 16.56
C ASP A 528 16.79 9.58 18.02
N HIS A 529 17.65 8.58 18.20
CA HIS A 529 18.02 8.06 19.51
C HIS A 529 19.19 8.82 20.17
N VAL A 530 19.72 9.89 19.53
CA VAL A 530 20.79 10.73 20.08
C VAL A 530 20.38 12.20 20.14
N ASN A 531 19.81 12.74 19.07
CA ASN A 531 19.37 14.14 18.97
C ASN A 531 17.83 14.22 19.09
N PRO A 532 17.27 14.82 20.17
CA PRO A 532 15.82 14.92 20.37
C PRO A 532 15.08 15.74 19.30
N ASP A 533 15.79 16.62 18.58
CA ASP A 533 15.22 17.49 17.55
C ASP A 533 15.26 16.88 16.14
N LEU A 534 15.99 15.77 15.96
CA LEU A 534 16.02 15.05 14.70
C LEU A 534 14.83 14.08 14.64
N LEU A 535 13.85 14.41 13.80
CA LEU A 535 12.62 13.63 13.58
C LEU A 535 12.55 13.17 12.12
N PHE A 536 11.90 12.03 11.90
CA PHE A 536 11.57 11.52 10.58
C PHE A 536 10.08 11.19 10.50
N VAL A 537 9.46 11.42 9.35
CA VAL A 537 8.07 11.05 9.08
C VAL A 537 7.92 10.33 7.75
N GLY A 538 7.15 9.24 7.77
CA GLY A 538 6.71 8.50 6.59
C GLY A 538 5.35 9.04 6.16
N THR A 539 5.20 9.31 4.87
CA THR A 539 3.99 9.93 4.30
C THR A 539 3.49 9.12 3.11
N GLU A 540 2.31 9.50 2.61
CA GLU A 540 1.71 8.89 1.42
C GLU A 540 2.60 8.96 0.17
N PHE A 541 3.54 9.92 0.10
CA PHE A 541 4.37 10.17 -1.08
C PHE A 541 5.88 10.22 -0.81
N GLY A 542 6.34 9.72 0.33
CA GLY A 542 7.77 9.60 0.65
C GLY A 542 8.12 9.87 2.11
N VAL A 543 9.40 10.17 2.37
CA VAL A 543 9.93 10.43 3.73
C VAL A 543 10.42 11.87 3.85
N TYR A 544 10.21 12.46 5.02
CA TYR A 544 10.76 13.76 5.41
C TYR A 544 11.51 13.64 6.72
N PHE A 545 12.49 14.52 6.92
CA PHE A 545 13.16 14.70 8.21
C PHE A 545 13.14 16.17 8.63
N SER A 546 13.25 16.39 9.93
CA SER A 546 13.37 17.70 10.56
C SER A 546 14.56 17.67 11.50
N ILE A 547 15.36 18.73 11.54
CA ILE A 547 16.50 18.88 12.47
C ILE A 547 16.20 19.85 13.63
N ASP A 548 15.01 20.43 13.67
CA ASP A 548 14.58 21.46 14.62
C ASP A 548 13.27 21.09 15.34
N GLY A 549 13.02 19.78 15.52
CA GLY A 549 11.90 19.28 16.30
C GLY A 549 10.51 19.46 15.66
N GLY A 550 10.46 19.58 14.33
CA GLY A 550 9.25 19.74 13.52
C GLY A 550 8.99 21.18 13.09
N GLY A 551 9.97 22.07 13.25
CA GLY A 551 9.92 23.45 12.79
C GLY A 551 9.97 23.54 11.26
N GLN A 552 10.82 22.74 10.61
CA GLN A 552 10.87 22.58 9.15
C GLN A 552 11.19 21.15 8.72
N TRP A 553 10.48 20.69 7.69
CA TRP A 553 10.60 19.37 7.10
C TRP A 553 11.31 19.44 5.74
N THR A 554 12.31 18.57 5.56
CA THR A 554 13.07 18.39 4.33
C THR A 554 12.81 17.00 3.77
N ALA A 555 12.42 16.92 2.49
CA ALA A 555 12.15 15.65 1.82
C ALA A 555 13.43 14.86 1.53
N LEU A 556 13.42 13.55 1.78
CA LEU A 556 14.45 12.61 1.33
C LEU A 556 14.10 12.10 -0.09
N LYS A 557 14.56 12.83 -1.12
CA LYS A 557 14.18 12.57 -2.52
C LYS A 557 15.09 11.60 -3.28
N SER A 558 16.28 11.32 -2.78
CA SER A 558 17.28 10.51 -3.50
C SER A 558 17.13 9.04 -3.12
N GLY A 559 17.05 8.17 -4.11
CA GLY A 559 17.04 6.71 -3.91
C GLY A 559 15.66 6.09 -3.64
N LEU A 560 14.64 6.91 -3.33
CA LEU A 560 13.27 6.45 -3.09
C LEU A 560 12.31 7.06 -4.15
N PRO A 561 11.50 6.25 -4.87
CA PRO A 561 10.46 6.78 -5.75
C PRO A 561 9.32 7.41 -4.93
N THR A 562 8.40 8.13 -5.59
CA THR A 562 7.12 8.49 -4.96
C THR A 562 6.37 7.21 -4.59
N ILE A 563 6.26 6.94 -3.29
CA ILE A 563 5.66 5.72 -2.75
C ILE A 563 5.15 6.00 -1.34
N SER A 564 4.10 5.28 -0.94
CA SER A 564 3.58 5.32 0.44
C SER A 564 4.57 4.61 1.37
N VAL A 565 5.00 5.31 2.41
CA VAL A 565 5.87 4.79 3.48
C VAL A 565 5.01 4.61 4.72
N ARG A 566 4.64 3.36 5.00
CA ARG A 566 3.65 3.02 6.02
C ARG A 566 4.23 2.99 7.42
N ASP A 567 5.49 2.61 7.55
CA ASP A 567 6.16 2.48 8.83
C ASP A 567 7.67 2.66 8.71
N MET A 568 8.33 3.01 9.80
CA MET A 568 9.77 3.20 9.88
C MET A 568 10.33 2.77 11.23
N VAL A 569 11.56 2.27 11.23
CA VAL A 569 12.27 1.94 12.47
C VAL A 569 13.75 2.30 12.37
N ILE A 570 14.34 2.68 13.50
CA ILE A 570 15.76 2.98 13.62
C ILE A 570 16.50 1.77 14.18
N GLN A 571 17.48 1.26 13.43
CA GLN A 571 18.49 0.34 13.97
C GLN A 571 19.55 1.19 14.67
N LYS A 572 19.51 1.21 16.02
CA LYS A 572 20.30 2.14 16.84
C LYS A 572 21.82 1.93 16.75
N ARG A 573 22.28 0.67 16.72
CA ARG A 573 23.71 0.36 16.66
C ARG A 573 24.33 0.85 15.37
N GLU A 574 23.62 0.68 14.26
CA GLU A 574 24.11 1.02 12.94
C GLU A 574 23.83 2.49 12.56
N ASN A 575 22.90 3.15 13.26
CA ASN A 575 22.30 4.44 12.86
C ASN A 575 21.63 4.34 11.49
N ASP A 576 20.95 3.24 11.23
CA ASP A 576 20.23 3.00 9.98
C ASP A 576 18.75 3.32 10.17
N LEU A 577 18.14 3.96 9.18
CA LEU A 577 16.70 4.19 9.11
C LEU A 577 16.11 3.20 8.10
N VAL A 578 15.26 2.29 8.58
CA VAL A 578 14.61 1.26 7.76
C VAL A 578 13.17 1.67 7.49
N LEU A 579 12.73 1.57 6.22
CA LEU A 579 11.44 2.03 5.73
C LEU A 579 10.62 0.85 5.21
N ALA A 580 9.39 0.65 5.70
CA ALA A 580 8.38 -0.19 5.06
C ALA A 580 7.65 0.61 3.98
N THR A 581 7.75 0.15 2.73
CA THR A 581 7.00 0.75 1.62
C THR A 581 5.86 -0.14 1.16
N PHE A 582 4.76 0.48 0.75
CA PHE A 582 3.61 -0.24 0.23
C PHE A 582 3.74 -0.45 -1.27
N GLY A 583 4.55 -1.44 -1.68
CA GLY A 583 4.69 -1.88 -3.07
C GLY A 583 6.10 -1.82 -3.64
N ARG A 584 7.12 -1.56 -2.79
CA ARG A 584 8.54 -1.53 -3.17
C ARG A 584 9.48 -2.18 -2.15
N GLY A 585 8.95 -3.03 -1.27
CA GLY A 585 9.74 -3.72 -0.24
C GLY A 585 10.28 -2.79 0.84
N PHE A 586 11.40 -3.17 1.46
CA PHE A 586 12.12 -2.33 2.42
C PHE A 586 13.18 -1.47 1.74
N TYR A 587 13.38 -0.27 2.29
CA TYR A 587 14.57 0.56 2.01
C TYR A 587 15.35 0.76 3.31
N ILE A 588 16.67 0.75 3.22
CA ILE A 588 17.56 1.02 4.35
C ILE A 588 18.42 2.23 3.99
N MET A 589 18.22 3.34 4.71
CA MET A 589 19.15 4.46 4.69
C MET A 589 20.22 4.19 5.73
N GLU A 590 21.39 3.81 5.24
CA GLU A 590 22.53 3.54 6.10
C GLU A 590 23.10 4.81 6.71
N ASP A 591 23.50 4.72 7.98
CA ASP A 591 24.23 5.76 8.70
C ASP A 591 23.68 7.18 8.45
N TYR A 592 22.49 7.46 8.99
CA TYR A 592 21.87 8.78 8.87
C TYR A 592 22.55 9.85 9.75
N THR A 593 23.64 9.52 10.46
CA THR A 593 24.30 10.44 11.41
C THR A 593 24.71 11.80 10.83
N PRO A 594 25.04 11.98 9.52
CA PRO A 594 25.24 13.30 8.94
C PRO A 594 24.09 14.27 9.22
N LEU A 595 22.84 13.79 9.24
CA LEU A 595 21.65 14.60 9.50
C LEU A 595 21.61 15.19 10.91
N ARG A 596 22.33 14.61 11.88
CA ARG A 596 22.42 15.17 13.25
C ARG A 596 23.24 16.46 13.30
N THR A 597 24.13 16.66 12.33
CA THR A 597 25.13 17.74 12.34
C THR A 597 24.91 18.76 11.23
N VAL A 598 24.13 18.41 10.20
CA VAL A 598 23.85 19.28 9.07
C VAL A 598 23.27 20.61 9.54
N ASN A 599 23.82 21.69 9.02
CA ASN A 599 23.39 23.05 9.33
C ASN A 599 23.75 23.98 8.18
N LYS A 600 23.26 25.22 8.25
CA LYS A 600 23.48 26.23 7.21
C LYS A 600 24.97 26.47 6.90
N ALA A 601 25.83 26.51 7.92
CA ALA A 601 27.27 26.74 7.71
C ALA A 601 27.94 25.60 6.93
N ILE A 602 27.55 24.35 7.19
CA ILE A 602 28.01 23.18 6.41
C ILE A 602 27.52 23.30 4.96
N MET A 603 26.23 23.60 4.75
CA MET A 603 25.64 23.67 3.42
C MET A 603 26.23 24.81 2.56
N GLU A 604 26.68 25.90 3.20
CA GLU A 604 27.33 27.03 2.52
C GLU A 604 28.82 26.82 2.24
N SER A 605 29.46 25.89 2.96
CA SER A 605 30.88 25.55 2.78
C SER A 605 31.15 24.88 1.42
N PRO A 606 32.33 25.06 0.81
CA PRO A 606 32.65 24.41 -0.47
C PRO A 606 32.59 22.88 -0.39
N ALA A 607 33.03 22.32 0.73
CA ALA A 607 33.05 20.90 1.01
C ALA A 607 33.05 20.64 2.52
N HIS A 608 32.47 19.53 2.94
CA HIS A 608 32.51 19.06 4.32
C HIS A 608 32.56 17.53 4.36
N LEU A 609 33.47 16.96 5.15
CA LEU A 609 33.51 15.52 5.42
C LEU A 609 32.82 15.27 6.77
N PHE A 610 31.76 14.45 6.77
CA PHE A 610 31.06 14.08 7.98
C PHE A 610 31.85 13.04 8.79
N GLY A 611 31.38 12.76 10.01
CA GLY A 611 31.94 11.69 10.83
C GLY A 611 31.96 10.35 10.09
N ILE A 612 33.03 9.58 10.29
CA ILE A 612 33.23 8.29 9.61
C ILE A 612 32.80 7.19 10.59
N LYS A 613 31.82 6.38 10.19
CA LYS A 613 31.40 5.19 10.93
C LYS A 613 32.50 4.13 10.92
N ASN A 614 32.63 3.40 12.03
CA ASN A 614 33.54 2.25 12.08
C ASN A 614 33.10 1.19 11.06
N ALA A 615 34.01 0.82 10.16
CA ALA A 615 33.75 -0.18 9.14
C ALA A 615 33.95 -1.60 9.70
N LEU A 616 33.07 -2.53 9.31
CA LEU A 616 33.27 -3.95 9.56
C LEU A 616 34.40 -4.47 8.68
N MET A 617 35.33 -5.23 9.27
CA MET A 617 36.32 -5.99 8.54
C MET A 617 35.82 -7.42 8.36
N PHE A 618 35.47 -7.80 7.13
CA PHE A 618 35.07 -9.15 6.77
C PHE A 618 35.49 -9.46 5.32
N VAL A 619 35.36 -10.72 4.90
CA VAL A 619 35.67 -11.18 3.54
C VAL A 619 34.37 -11.42 2.80
N GLU A 620 34.13 -10.68 1.71
CA GLU A 620 33.02 -10.97 0.80
C GLU A 620 33.25 -12.31 0.09
N THR A 621 32.18 -13.10 -0.01
CA THR A 621 32.13 -14.32 -0.81
C THR A 621 31.58 -14.02 -2.20
N GLY A 622 31.88 -14.90 -3.16
CA GLY A 622 31.30 -14.81 -4.50
C GLY A 622 29.80 -15.13 -4.49
N GLY A 623 29.07 -14.54 -5.44
CA GLY A 623 27.68 -14.87 -5.71
C GLY A 623 27.47 -16.19 -6.45
N LYS A 624 26.22 -16.68 -6.49
CA LYS A 624 25.84 -17.79 -7.37
C LYS A 624 25.99 -17.37 -8.83
N TYR A 625 26.88 -18.04 -9.57
CA TYR A 625 27.09 -17.76 -11.00
C TYR A 625 25.97 -18.35 -11.87
N GLY A 626 25.66 -17.68 -12.98
CA GLY A 626 24.84 -18.26 -14.06
C GLY A 626 23.35 -18.47 -13.75
N GLN A 627 22.79 -17.77 -12.76
CA GLN A 627 21.38 -17.97 -12.36
C GLN A 627 20.34 -17.34 -13.31
N GLY A 628 20.79 -16.62 -14.35
CA GLY A 628 19.90 -15.87 -15.24
C GLY A 628 19.37 -14.58 -14.60
N SER A 629 18.43 -13.92 -15.28
CA SER A 629 17.90 -12.60 -14.85
C SER A 629 16.65 -12.69 -13.96
N SER A 630 16.09 -13.89 -13.78
CA SER A 630 14.97 -14.14 -12.84
C SER A 630 15.46 -14.35 -11.41
N TYR A 631 16.75 -14.62 -11.19
CA TYR A 631 17.28 -14.76 -9.84
C TYR A 631 17.49 -13.38 -9.22
N PHE A 632 16.56 -12.97 -8.38
CA PHE A 632 16.60 -11.68 -7.70
C PHE A 632 17.60 -11.67 -6.55
N ALA A 633 18.33 -10.57 -6.44
CA ALA A 633 19.12 -10.23 -5.27
C ALA A 633 19.03 -8.73 -5.01
N ALA A 634 18.69 -8.36 -3.77
CA ALA A 634 18.82 -7.00 -3.29
C ALA A 634 20.30 -6.72 -3.01
N LYS A 635 20.82 -5.62 -3.56
CA LYS A 635 22.24 -5.28 -3.43
C LYS A 635 22.59 -5.11 -1.95
N ASN A 636 23.70 -5.74 -1.52
CA ASN A 636 24.31 -5.36 -0.26
C ASN A 636 24.75 -3.88 -0.31
N PRO A 637 24.82 -3.24 0.86
CA PRO A 637 25.47 -1.95 0.97
C PRO A 637 26.95 -2.01 0.58
N ASP A 638 27.54 -0.83 0.39
CA ASP A 638 28.91 -0.74 -0.10
C ASP A 638 29.91 -1.39 0.87
N PHE A 639 30.80 -2.23 0.33
CA PHE A 639 31.79 -2.95 1.11
C PHE A 639 32.93 -2.04 1.58
N GLY A 640 33.34 -2.21 2.84
CA GLY A 640 34.45 -1.51 3.45
C GLY A 640 34.06 -0.20 4.15
N ALA A 641 35.01 0.71 4.30
CA ALA A 641 34.77 2.01 4.91
C ALA A 641 34.08 2.95 3.92
N THR A 642 32.89 3.41 4.29
CA THR A 642 32.14 4.42 3.56
C THR A 642 32.38 5.81 4.16
N PHE A 643 32.34 6.83 3.32
CA PHE A 643 32.55 8.21 3.73
C PHE A 643 31.35 9.03 3.24
N SER A 644 30.77 9.82 4.13
CA SER A 644 29.71 10.76 3.81
C SER A 644 30.30 12.16 3.72
N TRP A 645 30.01 12.88 2.63
CA TRP A 645 30.51 14.23 2.44
C TRP A 645 29.47 15.13 1.75
N TRP A 646 29.61 16.43 1.98
CA TRP A 646 28.91 17.49 1.27
C TRP A 646 29.87 18.16 0.28
N LEU A 647 29.40 18.44 -0.93
CA LEU A 647 30.05 19.33 -1.90
C LEU A 647 29.02 20.34 -2.37
N LYS A 648 29.33 21.63 -2.24
CA LYS A 648 28.44 22.69 -2.74
C LYS A 648 28.30 22.65 -4.26
N GLU A 649 29.38 22.32 -4.94
CA GLU A 649 29.42 22.14 -6.39
C GLU A 649 29.98 20.76 -6.70
N VAL A 650 29.15 19.90 -7.30
CA VAL A 650 29.58 18.57 -7.75
C VAL A 650 30.25 18.71 -9.12
N PRO A 651 31.52 18.30 -9.28
CA PRO A 651 32.18 18.37 -10.58
C PRO A 651 31.51 17.40 -11.56
N GLN A 652 31.18 17.89 -12.76
CA GLN A 652 30.68 17.00 -13.81
C GLN A 652 31.73 15.95 -14.19
N THR A 653 31.28 14.70 -14.33
CA THR A 653 32.10 13.61 -14.87
C THR A 653 32.46 13.86 -16.34
N LEU A 654 33.51 13.21 -16.84
CA LEU A 654 33.84 13.26 -18.27
C LEU A 654 32.69 12.73 -19.15
N LEU A 655 31.91 11.77 -18.65
CA LEU A 655 30.74 11.23 -19.32
C LEU A 655 29.62 12.26 -19.44
N GLU A 656 29.29 12.95 -18.35
CA GLU A 656 28.26 14.00 -18.35
C GLU A 656 28.68 15.18 -19.24
N LYS A 657 29.94 15.63 -19.13
CA LYS A 657 30.50 16.66 -20.02
C LYS A 657 30.39 16.26 -21.50
N ARG A 658 30.61 14.98 -21.83
CA ARG A 658 30.41 14.46 -23.18
C ARG A 658 28.93 14.45 -23.56
N GLN A 659 28.04 13.95 -22.70
CA GLN A 659 26.61 13.88 -22.95
C GLN A 659 25.97 15.26 -23.15
N ASP A 660 26.40 16.27 -22.40
CA ASP A 660 25.93 17.65 -22.58
C ASP A 660 26.40 18.23 -23.91
N LYS A 661 27.65 17.98 -24.31
CA LYS A 661 28.14 18.33 -25.65
C LYS A 661 27.36 17.62 -26.74
N GLU A 662 27.12 16.32 -26.59
CA GLU A 662 26.31 15.51 -27.52
C GLU A 662 24.88 16.05 -27.63
N LYS A 663 24.21 16.38 -26.50
CA LYS A 663 22.86 16.98 -26.51
C LYS A 663 22.83 18.29 -27.30
N GLU A 664 23.81 19.17 -27.11
CA GLU A 664 23.88 20.43 -27.84
C GLU A 664 24.17 20.22 -29.34
N LEU A 665 24.98 19.22 -29.70
CA LEU A 665 25.18 18.81 -31.09
C LEU A 665 23.90 18.23 -31.70
N PHE A 666 23.16 17.37 -30.98
CA PHE A 666 21.89 16.79 -31.43
C PHE A 666 20.75 17.80 -31.57
N LYS A 667 20.74 18.87 -30.76
CA LYS A 667 19.80 19.99 -30.95
C LYS A 667 20.13 20.81 -32.19
N LYS A 668 21.42 20.96 -32.52
CA LYS A 668 21.90 21.73 -33.68
C LYS A 668 21.79 20.95 -34.98
N GLU A 669 22.01 19.64 -34.93
CA GLU A 669 21.89 18.76 -36.09
C GLU A 669 20.53 18.05 -36.09
N LYS A 670 19.50 18.73 -36.63
CA LYS A 670 18.29 18.04 -37.11
C LYS A 670 18.69 17.12 -38.28
N GLY A 671 19.11 15.91 -37.95
CA GLY A 671 19.21 14.80 -38.90
C GLY A 671 20.61 14.20 -39.05
N TYR A 672 21.02 13.35 -38.11
CA TYR A 672 21.75 12.13 -38.49
C TYR A 672 21.54 11.03 -37.45
N ARG A 673 20.86 9.95 -37.86
CA ARG A 673 20.94 8.66 -37.16
C ARG A 673 22.30 8.05 -37.49
N SER A 674 23.13 7.75 -36.50
CA SER A 674 23.95 6.55 -36.63
C SER A 674 24.27 5.90 -35.29
N ARG A 675 24.11 4.57 -35.31
CA ARG A 675 24.54 3.61 -34.32
C ARG A 675 26.06 3.68 -34.19
N GLN A 676 26.57 3.70 -32.97
CA GLN A 676 27.74 2.92 -32.57
C GLN A 676 27.79 2.82 -31.03
N LYS A 677 27.35 1.67 -30.49
CA LYS A 677 27.76 1.23 -29.16
C LYS A 677 29.21 0.76 -29.28
N GLN A 678 30.16 1.59 -28.89
CA GLN A 678 31.48 1.09 -28.51
C GLN A 678 31.49 0.82 -27.01
N SER A 679 31.83 -0.42 -26.69
CA SER A 679 32.08 -0.94 -25.35
C SER A 679 33.25 -0.21 -24.69
N SER A 680 33.01 0.38 -23.52
CA SER A 680 34.08 0.74 -22.59
C SER A 680 33.58 0.54 -21.16
N GLY A 681 34.32 -0.26 -20.39
CA GLY A 681 33.93 -0.80 -19.09
C GLY A 681 33.52 0.26 -18.07
N GLN A 682 32.40 -0.02 -17.40
CA GLN A 682 31.98 0.68 -16.19
C GLN A 682 32.96 0.36 -15.04
N ARG A 683 33.74 1.34 -14.61
CA ARG A 683 34.08 1.46 -13.19
C ARG A 683 32.97 2.28 -12.54
N ARG A 684 32.20 1.63 -11.66
CA ARG A 684 31.17 2.27 -10.81
C ARG A 684 31.87 3.22 -9.84
N MET A 685 31.59 4.52 -9.94
CA MET A 685 31.61 5.40 -8.76
C MET A 685 30.19 5.40 -8.20
N ASN A 686 30.05 5.00 -6.94
CA ASN A 686 28.80 5.03 -6.22
C ASN A 686 28.36 6.50 -6.05
N TYR A 687 27.09 6.76 -6.32
CA TYR A 687 26.48 8.08 -6.13
C TYR A 687 26.32 8.36 -4.63
N PRO A 688 26.90 9.42 -4.07
CA PRO A 688 26.50 9.91 -2.77
C PRO A 688 25.22 10.76 -2.89
N LEU A 689 24.47 10.80 -1.79
CA LEU A 689 23.27 11.62 -1.56
C LEU A 689 23.41 13.02 -2.16
N THR A 690 22.72 13.28 -3.28
CA THR A 690 22.65 14.61 -3.87
C THR A 690 21.47 15.38 -3.28
N TRP A 691 21.76 16.45 -2.54
CA TRP A 691 20.75 17.42 -2.12
C TRP A 691 20.66 18.53 -3.16
N SER A 692 19.49 18.66 -3.80
CA SER A 692 19.15 19.90 -4.52
C SER A 692 18.58 20.90 -3.51
N SER A 693 19.16 22.10 -3.44
CA SER A 693 18.64 23.26 -2.68
C SER A 693 17.20 23.61 -3.09
N PRO A 694 16.37 24.21 -2.21
CA PRO A 694 14.95 24.52 -2.42
C PRO A 694 14.58 25.18 -3.76
#